data_AF-A0A257L1I5-F1
#
_entry.id   AF-A0A257L1I5-F1
#
_cell.length_a   1.000
_cell.length_b   1.000
_cell.length_c   1.000
_cell.angle_alpha   90.00
_cell.angle_beta   90.00
_cell.angle_gamma   90.00
#
_symmetry.space_group_name_H-M   'P 1'
#
loop_
_entity.id
_entity.type
_entity.pdbx_description
1 polymer ?
#
loop_
_entity_poly.entity_id
_entity_poly.type
_entity_poly.pdbx_seq_one_letter_code
_entity_poly.pdbx_strand_id
1 'polypeptide(L)'
;MLKIKYSILFLFTFLNLAFGQKTEIVRGFTREHFNFHGKAAWLMKPKVPALGNPWVWRAHFPDWHNETDSILLERGFHVAYVNTNDMFGSPAAMQIWDDFYNYLVSERRLATKVALEGVSRGGLYIYAWAKRNPLQVSCIYAEAPVCDIKSWPLKHGSKEDWNLLLKSFGFTDAEALDFSDNPMDNLKGLAACKVPILHVISLEDKIVPNEENTFRLVENYIKLGGKASVWPMTKGEKSLQGHHFLIENPEQIADFIEQNSSPTKIPLDARYYHQVRTGLSNSFRKFKNEKVGRVAFMGGSITESPGWRDKFMQFLEEKFPYTKFEFINAGIASTGSTPGAFRLQSEVFAKGKIDLLIEEAAVNDRTNGFSSAAQVRGMEGIVRHALTQNPLMDVLVMHFVDPEKMADYNAGKEPQEIQNHNRVAEHYSIGVINLAKEVSDRINAGEFNWKDDFKDLHPSVFGQEVYFRSMKTFLNDCYKNTDFAAFSNPRVLPKPLDVFSYFRGDYFSVRNAKLLKNWKIADAWKPSDGVSTRKQYVDIAALISTEVGSEFTLDFTGTAIGICIASGPDAGVLEYTIDGKKYPKLDLYTQWSSFLHLPWYLMLDDQLKDKKHKLTVRVSTDKNPKSLANACRIFYFLVN
;
A
#
# COMPACT_ATOMS: atom_id res chain seq x y z
N MET A 1 -21.11 63.45 -37.67
CA MET A 1 -22.17 62.55 -38.17
C MET A 1 -21.50 61.70 -39.24
N LEU A 2 -21.35 60.37 -39.17
CA LEU A 2 -22.32 59.32 -38.84
C LEU A 2 -21.53 58.13 -38.27
N LYS A 3 -21.97 57.56 -37.13
CA LYS A 3 -21.42 56.34 -36.54
C LYS A 3 -22.04 55.13 -37.27
N ILE A 4 -21.23 54.19 -37.77
CA ILE A 4 -21.68 52.84 -38.11
C ILE A 4 -20.79 51.86 -37.35
N LYS A 5 -21.39 51.21 -36.36
CA LYS A 5 -20.81 50.10 -35.59
C LYS A 5 -20.92 48.83 -36.44
N TYR A 6 -19.80 48.18 -36.73
CA TYR A 6 -19.79 46.80 -37.20
C TYR A 6 -19.80 45.88 -35.98
N SER A 7 -20.94 45.26 -35.72
CA SER A 7 -21.04 44.10 -34.83
C SER A 7 -20.61 42.86 -35.61
N ILE A 8 -19.42 42.34 -35.33
CA ILE A 8 -18.96 41.04 -35.84
C ILE A 8 -19.56 39.98 -34.91
N LEU A 9 -20.60 39.30 -35.40
CA LEU A 9 -21.18 38.11 -34.78
C LEU A 9 -20.25 36.93 -35.08
N PHE A 10 -19.39 36.54 -34.13
CA PHE A 10 -18.66 35.28 -34.20
C PHE A 10 -19.64 34.13 -33.98
N LEU A 11 -20.11 33.53 -35.08
CA LEU A 11 -20.82 32.26 -35.07
C LEU A 11 -19.79 31.17 -34.74
N PHE A 12 -19.63 30.83 -33.45
CA PHE A 12 -18.93 29.60 -33.06
C PHE A 12 -19.82 28.42 -33.46
N THR A 13 -19.61 27.90 -34.67
CA THR A 13 -20.00 26.53 -35.01
C THR A 13 -19.18 25.59 -34.12
N PHE A 14 -19.76 25.19 -32.99
CA PHE A 14 -19.36 23.96 -32.32
C PHE A 14 -19.62 22.81 -33.29
N LEU A 15 -18.57 22.34 -33.96
CA LEU A 15 -18.56 21.01 -34.54
C LEU A 15 -18.58 20.03 -33.37
N ASN A 16 -19.79 19.67 -32.92
CA ASN A 16 -19.99 18.43 -32.18
C ASN A 16 -19.64 17.30 -33.15
N LEU A 17 -18.39 16.82 -33.11
CA LEU A 17 -18.05 15.48 -33.56
C LEU A 17 -18.73 14.51 -32.61
N ALA A 18 -20.02 14.28 -32.83
CA ALA A 18 -20.72 13.12 -32.30
C ALA A 18 -20.09 11.89 -32.96
N PHE A 19 -19.06 11.32 -32.33
CA PHE A 19 -18.68 9.94 -32.59
C PHE A 19 -19.89 9.08 -32.23
N GLY A 20 -20.67 8.69 -33.23
CA GLY A 20 -21.90 7.93 -33.06
C GLY A 20 -21.62 6.67 -32.26
N GLN A 21 -22.18 6.57 -31.06
CA GLN A 21 -22.20 5.34 -30.27
C GLN A 21 -22.99 4.31 -31.09
N LYS A 22 -22.31 3.28 -31.61
CA LYS A 22 -22.95 2.25 -32.41
C LYS A 22 -23.62 1.27 -31.46
N THR A 23 -24.93 1.10 -31.60
CA THR A 23 -25.70 0.11 -30.85
C THR A 23 -26.16 -1.01 -31.76
N GLU A 24 -26.17 -2.23 -31.27
CA GLU A 24 -26.77 -3.38 -31.95
C GLU A 24 -27.60 -4.22 -30.99
N ILE A 25 -28.53 -5.01 -31.53
CA ILE A 25 -29.30 -5.98 -30.76
C ILE A 25 -28.70 -7.36 -30.98
N VAL A 26 -28.15 -7.94 -29.91
CA VAL A 26 -27.60 -9.30 -29.91
C VAL A 26 -28.44 -10.15 -28.96
N ARG A 27 -29.03 -11.21 -29.50
CA ARG A 27 -29.90 -12.14 -28.73
C ARG A 27 -31.01 -11.42 -27.92
N GLY A 28 -31.52 -10.30 -28.44
CA GLY A 28 -32.57 -9.52 -27.79
C GLY A 28 -32.11 -8.51 -26.73
N PHE A 29 -30.80 -8.30 -26.57
CA PHE A 29 -30.21 -7.31 -25.66
C PHE A 29 -29.45 -6.23 -26.42
N THR A 30 -29.43 -5.02 -25.88
CA THR A 30 -28.69 -3.89 -26.46
C THR A 30 -27.22 -4.01 -26.12
N ARG A 31 -26.37 -4.08 -27.15
CA ARG A 31 -24.90 -3.99 -27.05
C ARG A 31 -24.46 -2.62 -27.56
N GLU A 32 -23.86 -1.84 -26.67
CA GLU A 32 -23.31 -0.52 -26.98
C GLU A 32 -21.81 -0.63 -27.26
N HIS A 33 -21.39 -0.27 -28.47
CA HIS A 33 -19.99 -0.26 -28.88
C HIS A 33 -19.38 1.13 -28.75
N PHE A 34 -18.14 1.18 -28.29
CA PHE A 34 -17.37 2.40 -28.16
C PHE A 34 -15.86 2.12 -28.26
N ASN A 35 -15.10 3.19 -28.50
CA ASN A 35 -13.64 3.12 -28.43
C ASN A 35 -13.17 3.49 -27.02
N PHE A 36 -12.26 2.70 -26.46
CA PHE A 36 -11.68 2.94 -25.14
C PHE A 36 -10.15 2.82 -25.23
N HIS A 37 -9.42 3.92 -25.05
CA HIS A 37 -7.97 3.99 -25.26
C HIS A 37 -7.48 3.40 -26.59
N GLY A 38 -8.22 3.64 -27.69
CA GLY A 38 -7.89 3.10 -29.00
C GLY A 38 -8.28 1.63 -29.19
N LYS A 39 -8.89 0.98 -28.19
CA LYS A 39 -9.38 -0.39 -28.25
C LYS A 39 -10.89 -0.42 -28.51
N ALA A 40 -11.34 -1.41 -29.27
CA ALA A 40 -12.77 -1.70 -29.35
C ALA A 40 -13.26 -2.21 -27.99
N ALA A 41 -14.36 -1.64 -27.50
CA ALA A 41 -15.00 -2.04 -26.25
C ALA A 41 -16.51 -2.05 -26.43
N TRP A 42 -17.20 -2.81 -25.59
CA TRP A 42 -18.65 -2.81 -25.56
C TRP A 42 -19.23 -3.09 -24.18
N LEU A 43 -20.48 -2.68 -24.00
CA LEU A 43 -21.31 -2.95 -22.83
C LEU A 43 -22.68 -3.45 -23.29
N MET A 44 -23.04 -4.67 -22.88
CA MET A 44 -24.38 -5.23 -23.04
C MET A 44 -25.22 -4.92 -21.82
N LYS A 45 -26.44 -4.42 -22.06
CA LYS A 45 -27.37 -4.01 -21.02
C LYS A 45 -28.51 -5.02 -20.87
N PRO A 46 -28.88 -5.38 -19.63
CA PRO A 46 -30.09 -6.15 -19.39
C PRO A 46 -31.32 -5.30 -19.73
N LYS A 47 -32.45 -5.94 -20.03
CA LYS A 47 -33.72 -5.23 -20.25
C LYS A 47 -34.22 -4.55 -18.97
N VAL A 48 -34.03 -5.22 -17.83
CA VAL A 48 -34.35 -4.71 -16.49
C VAL A 48 -33.12 -4.95 -15.61
N PRO A 49 -32.35 -3.92 -15.25
CA PRO A 49 -31.18 -4.07 -14.39
C PRO A 49 -31.54 -4.59 -12.99
N ALA A 50 -30.72 -5.51 -12.47
CA ALA A 50 -30.79 -5.95 -11.08
C ALA A 50 -30.26 -4.85 -10.13
N LEU A 51 -30.68 -4.90 -8.86
CA LEU A 51 -30.29 -3.91 -7.86
C LEU A 51 -28.76 -3.86 -7.71
N GLY A 52 -28.20 -2.66 -7.87
CA GLY A 52 -26.77 -2.40 -7.75
C GLY A 52 -25.95 -2.68 -9.02
N ASN A 53 -26.60 -2.98 -10.15
CA ASN A 53 -25.99 -3.17 -11.47
C ASN A 53 -24.81 -4.18 -11.45
N PRO A 54 -25.03 -5.43 -11.01
CA PRO A 54 -24.02 -6.47 -11.07
C PRO A 54 -23.63 -6.72 -12.53
N TRP A 55 -22.39 -7.18 -12.74
CA TRP A 55 -21.85 -7.32 -14.09
C TRP A 55 -20.77 -8.38 -14.20
N VAL A 56 -20.67 -8.94 -15.41
CA VAL A 56 -19.64 -9.86 -15.86
C VAL A 56 -18.68 -9.12 -16.78
N TRP A 57 -17.39 -9.37 -16.59
CA TRP A 57 -16.35 -8.85 -17.47
C TRP A 57 -15.63 -9.99 -18.16
N ARG A 58 -15.85 -10.10 -19.48
CA ARG A 58 -15.23 -11.12 -20.31
C ARG A 58 -13.81 -10.74 -20.69
N ALA A 59 -12.90 -11.71 -20.63
CA ALA A 59 -11.57 -11.67 -21.21
C ALA A 59 -11.46 -12.65 -22.37
N HIS A 60 -11.05 -12.14 -23.54
CA HIS A 60 -10.79 -12.95 -24.73
C HIS A 60 -12.02 -13.72 -25.25
N PHE A 61 -12.12 -13.96 -26.57
CA PHE A 61 -13.23 -14.70 -27.19
C PHE A 61 -14.64 -14.36 -26.67
N PRO A 62 -15.05 -13.08 -26.63
CA PRO A 62 -16.18 -12.67 -25.82
C PRO A 62 -17.56 -13.06 -26.40
N ASP A 63 -17.59 -13.69 -27.58
CA ASP A 63 -18.79 -14.26 -28.19
C ASP A 63 -18.82 -15.81 -28.13
N TRP A 64 -17.80 -16.44 -27.52
CA TRP A 64 -17.76 -17.89 -27.26
C TRP A 64 -18.56 -18.25 -26.01
N HIS A 65 -19.36 -19.33 -26.10
CA HIS A 65 -20.25 -19.84 -25.04
C HIS A 65 -21.05 -18.75 -24.30
N ASN A 66 -21.81 -17.94 -25.05
CA ASN A 66 -22.56 -16.80 -24.52
C ASN A 66 -23.98 -17.15 -24.01
N GLU A 67 -24.27 -18.44 -23.81
CA GLU A 67 -25.52 -18.92 -23.21
C GLU A 67 -25.63 -18.42 -21.76
N THR A 68 -24.55 -18.55 -20.97
CA THR A 68 -24.48 -18.05 -19.58
C THR A 68 -24.73 -16.54 -19.52
N ASP A 69 -24.11 -15.76 -20.42
CA ASP A 69 -24.33 -14.31 -20.52
C ASP A 69 -25.79 -13.97 -20.76
N SER A 70 -26.44 -14.71 -21.67
CA SER A 70 -27.84 -14.47 -22.03
C SER A 70 -28.75 -14.68 -20.81
N ILE A 71 -28.52 -15.74 -20.03
CA ILE A 71 -29.25 -16.01 -18.78
C ILE A 71 -29.01 -14.89 -17.76
N LEU A 72 -27.77 -14.45 -17.58
CA LEU A 72 -27.43 -13.37 -16.65
C LEU A 72 -28.03 -12.02 -17.07
N LEU A 73 -28.05 -11.70 -18.37
CA LEU A 73 -28.72 -10.52 -18.92
C LEU A 73 -30.24 -10.54 -18.68
N GLU A 74 -30.88 -11.72 -18.76
CA GLU A 74 -32.29 -11.89 -18.35
C GLU A 74 -32.49 -11.64 -16.85
N ARG A 75 -31.51 -12.05 -16.03
CA ARG A 75 -31.49 -11.84 -14.57
C ARG A 75 -31.02 -10.45 -14.14
N GLY A 76 -30.79 -9.54 -15.09
CA GLY A 76 -30.49 -8.14 -14.79
C GLY A 76 -29.00 -7.79 -14.64
N PHE A 77 -28.09 -8.67 -15.06
CA PHE A 77 -26.66 -8.40 -15.10
C PHE A 77 -26.27 -7.64 -16.36
N HIS A 78 -25.21 -6.84 -16.28
CA HIS A 78 -24.53 -6.29 -17.45
C HIS A 78 -23.38 -7.20 -17.87
N VAL A 79 -22.99 -7.16 -19.15
CA VAL A 79 -21.80 -7.87 -19.64
C VAL A 79 -20.91 -6.87 -20.36
N ALA A 80 -19.62 -6.84 -20.03
CA ALA A 80 -18.67 -5.88 -20.59
C ALA A 80 -17.43 -6.56 -21.16
N TYR A 81 -16.81 -5.90 -22.13
CA TYR A 81 -15.58 -6.35 -22.78
C TYR A 81 -14.76 -5.17 -23.30
N VAL A 82 -13.43 -5.31 -23.23
CA VAL A 82 -12.45 -4.42 -23.88
C VAL A 82 -11.40 -5.27 -24.60
N ASN A 83 -11.11 -4.93 -25.86
CA ASN A 83 -10.22 -5.74 -26.69
C ASN A 83 -8.75 -5.48 -26.37
N THR A 84 -8.19 -6.32 -25.50
CA THR A 84 -6.75 -6.40 -25.21
C THR A 84 -6.15 -7.75 -25.62
N ASN A 85 -6.78 -8.49 -26.55
CA ASN A 85 -6.53 -9.92 -26.80
C ASN A 85 -5.08 -10.31 -27.15
N ASP A 86 -4.31 -9.40 -27.73
CA ASP A 86 -2.91 -9.63 -28.13
C ASP A 86 -1.90 -9.22 -27.06
N MET A 87 -2.35 -8.92 -25.84
CA MET A 87 -1.51 -8.34 -24.80
C MET A 87 -1.22 -9.28 -23.62
N PHE A 88 -1.72 -10.52 -23.67
CA PHE A 88 -1.41 -11.66 -22.78
C PHE A 88 -1.49 -11.37 -21.27
N GLY A 89 -2.32 -10.42 -20.84
CA GLY A 89 -2.38 -10.00 -19.43
C GLY A 89 -1.16 -9.19 -18.96
N SER A 90 -0.34 -8.68 -19.88
CA SER A 90 0.85 -7.87 -19.60
C SER A 90 0.54 -6.61 -18.76
N PRO A 91 1.55 -5.99 -18.12
CA PRO A 91 1.36 -4.75 -17.37
C PRO A 91 0.65 -3.64 -18.16
N ALA A 92 0.95 -3.51 -19.46
CA ALA A 92 0.26 -2.55 -20.33
C ALA A 92 -1.23 -2.88 -20.53
N ALA A 93 -1.59 -4.17 -20.62
CA ALA A 93 -2.98 -4.60 -20.67
C ALA A 93 -3.70 -4.27 -19.36
N MET A 94 -3.05 -4.55 -18.23
CA MET A 94 -3.62 -4.31 -16.89
C MET A 94 -3.87 -2.83 -16.60
N GLN A 95 -3.09 -1.90 -17.18
CA GLN A 95 -3.40 -0.47 -17.12
C GLN A 95 -4.72 -0.13 -17.84
N ILE A 96 -4.93 -0.68 -19.05
CA ILE A 96 -6.19 -0.50 -19.79
C ILE A 96 -7.37 -1.10 -19.01
N TRP A 97 -7.16 -2.26 -18.39
CA TRP A 97 -8.17 -2.90 -17.56
C TRP A 97 -8.51 -2.06 -16.32
N ASP A 98 -7.52 -1.57 -15.57
CA ASP A 98 -7.76 -0.68 -14.43
C ASP A 98 -8.56 0.58 -14.85
N ASP A 99 -8.21 1.21 -15.97
CA ASP A 99 -8.95 2.38 -16.49
C ASP A 99 -10.38 2.00 -16.94
N PHE A 100 -10.56 0.85 -17.59
CA PHE A 100 -11.87 0.37 -18.05
C PHE A 100 -12.81 0.03 -16.88
N TYR A 101 -12.29 -0.67 -15.86
CA TYR A 101 -13.01 -0.92 -14.61
C TYR A 101 -13.46 0.40 -13.97
N ASN A 102 -12.55 1.38 -13.85
CA ASN A 102 -12.87 2.67 -13.25
C ASN A 102 -13.95 3.40 -14.04
N TYR A 103 -13.89 3.38 -15.38
CA TYR A 103 -14.92 3.94 -16.25
C TYR A 103 -16.29 3.26 -16.05
N LEU A 104 -16.34 1.93 -16.00
CA LEU A 104 -17.58 1.19 -15.81
C LEU A 104 -18.22 1.43 -14.44
N VAL A 105 -17.42 1.48 -13.38
CA VAL A 105 -17.93 1.74 -12.02
C VAL A 105 -18.33 3.20 -11.84
N SER A 106 -17.49 4.15 -12.25
CA SER A 106 -17.73 5.57 -11.96
C SER A 106 -18.71 6.23 -12.92
N GLU A 107 -18.62 5.96 -14.23
CA GLU A 107 -19.44 6.61 -15.25
C GLU A 107 -20.63 5.75 -15.67
N ARG A 108 -20.48 4.43 -15.73
CA ARG A 108 -21.58 3.51 -16.06
C ARG A 108 -22.32 2.97 -14.84
N ARG A 109 -21.88 3.34 -13.62
CA ARG A 109 -22.54 3.02 -12.35
C ARG A 109 -22.75 1.52 -12.14
N LEU A 110 -21.83 0.70 -12.64
CA LEU A 110 -21.82 -0.73 -12.38
C LEU A 110 -21.31 -1.04 -10.96
N ALA A 111 -21.64 -2.23 -10.46
CA ALA A 111 -21.20 -2.70 -9.14
C ALA A 111 -19.68 -2.59 -8.96
N THR A 112 -19.22 -2.25 -7.76
CA THR A 112 -17.78 -2.16 -7.44
C THR A 112 -17.10 -3.54 -7.37
N LYS A 113 -17.88 -4.62 -7.21
CA LYS A 113 -17.37 -5.99 -7.35
C LYS A 113 -17.81 -6.57 -8.68
N VAL A 114 -16.88 -7.15 -9.42
CA VAL A 114 -17.10 -7.71 -10.76
C VAL A 114 -16.91 -9.22 -10.77
N ALA A 115 -17.76 -9.92 -11.52
CA ALA A 115 -17.54 -11.32 -11.88
C ALA A 115 -16.61 -11.36 -13.10
N LEU A 116 -15.47 -12.02 -12.97
CA LEU A 116 -14.53 -12.14 -14.07
C LEU A 116 -14.78 -13.45 -14.82
N GLU A 117 -14.81 -13.35 -16.15
CA GLU A 117 -14.95 -14.50 -17.02
C GLU A 117 -13.80 -14.58 -18.02
N GLY A 118 -13.18 -15.75 -18.17
CA GLY A 118 -12.16 -15.94 -19.20
C GLY A 118 -12.17 -17.34 -19.80
N VAL A 119 -11.94 -17.38 -21.10
CA VAL A 119 -11.90 -18.61 -21.90
C VAL A 119 -10.48 -18.83 -22.41
N SER A 120 -9.94 -20.03 -22.22
CA SER A 120 -8.60 -20.41 -22.70
C SER A 120 -7.54 -19.40 -22.23
N ARG A 121 -6.81 -18.76 -23.15
CA ARG A 121 -5.83 -17.71 -22.85
C ARG A 121 -6.42 -16.48 -22.13
N GLY A 122 -7.74 -16.32 -22.08
CA GLY A 122 -8.44 -15.37 -21.21
C GLY A 122 -8.06 -15.51 -19.73
N GLY A 123 -7.67 -16.71 -19.30
CA GLY A 123 -7.14 -16.98 -17.95
C GLY A 123 -5.97 -16.07 -17.56
N LEU A 124 -5.08 -15.74 -18.51
CA LEU A 124 -3.94 -14.84 -18.26
C LEU A 124 -4.38 -13.43 -17.82
N TYR A 125 -5.51 -12.94 -18.34
CA TYR A 125 -6.00 -11.58 -18.08
C TYR A 125 -6.77 -11.49 -16.78
N ILE A 126 -7.76 -12.38 -16.60
CA ILE A 126 -8.64 -12.33 -15.44
C ILE A 126 -7.84 -12.52 -14.14
N TYR A 127 -6.87 -13.43 -14.13
CA TYR A 127 -6.08 -13.68 -12.94
C TYR A 127 -5.01 -12.61 -12.71
N ALA A 128 -4.41 -12.05 -13.77
CA ALA A 128 -3.52 -10.91 -13.62
C ALA A 128 -4.26 -9.72 -12.98
N TRP A 129 -5.48 -9.42 -13.43
CA TRP A 129 -6.26 -8.31 -12.87
C TRP A 129 -6.78 -8.63 -11.45
N ALA A 130 -7.30 -9.85 -11.23
CA ALA A 130 -7.85 -10.29 -9.95
C ALA A 130 -6.82 -10.23 -8.81
N LYS A 131 -5.59 -10.68 -9.05
CA LYS A 131 -4.52 -10.65 -8.02
C LYS A 131 -4.13 -9.22 -7.62
N ARG A 132 -4.25 -8.27 -8.54
CA ARG A 132 -3.96 -6.83 -8.33
C ARG A 132 -5.12 -6.08 -7.68
N ASN A 133 -6.33 -6.64 -7.74
CA ASN A 133 -7.58 -6.01 -7.34
C ASN A 133 -8.51 -6.99 -6.58
N PRO A 134 -8.03 -7.77 -5.59
CA PRO A 134 -8.80 -8.91 -5.06
C PRO A 134 -10.07 -8.49 -4.31
N LEU A 135 -10.10 -7.27 -3.75
CA LEU A 135 -11.28 -6.71 -3.09
C LEU A 135 -12.36 -6.23 -4.08
N GLN A 136 -12.03 -6.08 -5.37
CA GLN A 136 -12.96 -5.73 -6.44
C GLN A 136 -13.53 -6.95 -7.19
N VAL A 137 -13.18 -8.19 -6.81
CA VAL A 137 -13.68 -9.40 -7.50
C VAL A 137 -14.80 -10.04 -6.68
N SER A 138 -15.94 -10.34 -7.31
CA SER A 138 -17.04 -11.10 -6.69
C SER A 138 -16.82 -12.60 -6.83
N CYS A 139 -16.48 -13.06 -8.03
CA CYS A 139 -16.13 -14.45 -8.35
C CYS A 139 -15.33 -14.51 -9.65
N ILE A 140 -14.73 -15.67 -9.90
CA ILE A 140 -14.07 -15.97 -11.18
C ILE A 140 -14.72 -17.21 -11.77
N TYR A 141 -15.21 -17.09 -13.00
CA TYR A 141 -15.62 -18.22 -13.84
C TYR A 141 -14.61 -18.35 -15.00
N ALA A 142 -14.12 -19.55 -15.27
CA ALA A 142 -13.19 -19.73 -16.37
C ALA A 142 -13.36 -21.06 -17.10
N GLU A 143 -13.19 -21.03 -18.41
CA GLU A 143 -13.30 -22.20 -19.30
C GLU A 143 -11.92 -22.60 -19.81
N ALA A 144 -11.48 -23.83 -19.49
CA ALA A 144 -10.15 -24.36 -19.85
C ALA A 144 -9.02 -23.30 -19.76
N PRO A 145 -8.89 -22.56 -18.63
CA PRO A 145 -8.05 -21.38 -18.58
C PRO A 145 -6.57 -21.75 -18.67
N VAL A 146 -5.83 -20.96 -19.45
CA VAL A 146 -4.38 -20.94 -19.35
C VAL A 146 -4.00 -20.31 -18.02
N CYS A 147 -3.24 -21.06 -17.23
CA CYS A 147 -2.78 -20.65 -15.90
C CYS A 147 -1.25 -20.52 -15.79
N ASP A 148 -0.50 -20.91 -16.82
CA ASP A 148 0.97 -20.84 -16.88
C ASP A 148 1.44 -20.54 -18.30
N ILE A 149 2.20 -19.45 -18.49
CA ILE A 149 2.78 -19.09 -19.80
C ILE A 149 3.76 -20.15 -20.32
N LYS A 150 4.35 -20.93 -19.41
CA LYS A 150 5.25 -22.05 -19.71
C LYS A 150 4.50 -23.30 -20.17
N SER A 151 3.20 -23.39 -19.91
CA SER A 151 2.32 -24.40 -20.50
C SER A 151 1.85 -23.93 -21.87
N TRP A 152 1.14 -22.80 -21.90
CA TRP A 152 0.71 -22.13 -23.11
C TRP A 152 1.01 -20.64 -22.99
N PRO A 153 1.69 -19.98 -23.95
CA PRO A 153 1.94 -20.47 -25.31
C PRO A 153 3.26 -21.23 -25.51
N LEU A 154 4.15 -21.35 -24.50
CA LEU A 154 5.50 -21.91 -24.74
C LEU A 154 5.50 -23.34 -25.29
N LYS A 155 4.83 -24.29 -24.61
CA LYS A 155 4.86 -25.72 -24.99
C LYS A 155 3.75 -26.09 -25.96
N HIS A 156 2.54 -25.63 -25.67
CA HIS A 156 1.31 -26.05 -26.36
C HIS A 156 0.74 -24.97 -27.29
N GLY A 157 1.38 -23.80 -27.38
CA GLY A 157 1.02 -22.74 -28.31
C GLY A 157 1.90 -22.72 -29.56
N SER A 158 1.88 -21.60 -30.27
CA SER A 158 2.73 -21.36 -31.44
C SER A 158 3.96 -20.54 -31.10
N LYS A 159 4.99 -20.60 -31.95
CA LYS A 159 6.18 -19.74 -31.82
C LYS A 159 5.78 -18.26 -31.99
N GLU A 160 4.79 -17.99 -32.82
CA GLU A 160 4.22 -16.67 -33.03
C GLU A 160 3.55 -16.12 -31.76
N ASP A 161 2.73 -16.95 -31.09
CA ASP A 161 2.10 -16.57 -29.81
C ASP A 161 3.16 -16.34 -28.72
N TRP A 162 4.20 -17.18 -28.64
CA TRP A 162 5.31 -17.00 -27.70
C TRP A 162 6.05 -15.67 -27.95
N ASN A 163 6.41 -15.39 -29.20
CA ASN A 163 7.07 -14.13 -29.56
C ASN A 163 6.20 -12.91 -29.28
N LEU A 164 4.89 -13.01 -29.47
CA LEU A 164 3.96 -11.94 -29.18
C LEU A 164 3.83 -11.70 -27.68
N LEU A 165 3.82 -12.76 -26.87
CA LEU A 165 3.87 -12.68 -25.41
C LEU A 165 5.16 -11.98 -24.96
N LEU A 166 6.32 -12.44 -25.43
CA LEU A 166 7.62 -11.82 -25.11
C LEU A 166 7.61 -10.33 -25.44
N LYS A 167 7.15 -9.97 -26.64
CA LYS A 167 7.01 -8.57 -27.06
C LYS A 167 6.05 -7.78 -26.16
N SER A 168 4.92 -8.36 -25.78
CA SER A 168 3.92 -7.66 -24.97
C SER A 168 4.39 -7.40 -23.54
N PHE A 169 5.17 -8.32 -22.96
CA PHE A 169 5.77 -8.14 -21.63
C PHE A 169 7.10 -7.38 -21.67
N GLY A 170 7.74 -7.31 -22.83
CA GLY A 170 9.11 -6.79 -22.95
C GLY A 170 10.17 -7.77 -22.43
N PHE A 171 9.87 -9.07 -22.48
CA PHE A 171 10.75 -10.14 -21.98
C PHE A 171 11.68 -10.67 -23.06
N THR A 172 12.84 -11.14 -22.61
CA THR A 172 13.63 -12.20 -23.23
C THR A 172 13.09 -13.58 -22.85
N ASP A 173 13.47 -14.64 -23.58
CA ASP A 173 13.08 -16.01 -23.23
C ASP A 173 13.46 -16.38 -21.78
N ALA A 174 14.65 -15.99 -21.32
CA ALA A 174 15.12 -16.27 -19.96
C ALA A 174 14.22 -15.58 -18.91
N GLU A 175 13.90 -14.30 -19.11
CA GLU A 175 13.01 -13.55 -18.21
C GLU A 175 11.59 -14.16 -18.18
N ALA A 176 11.07 -14.62 -19.32
CA ALA A 176 9.77 -15.27 -19.37
C ALA A 176 9.75 -16.65 -18.68
N LEU A 177 10.86 -17.40 -18.72
CA LEU A 177 10.99 -18.66 -17.99
C LEU A 177 11.08 -18.45 -16.47
N ASP A 178 11.75 -17.37 -16.06
CA ASP A 178 11.87 -16.94 -14.65
C ASP A 178 10.64 -16.19 -14.13
N PHE A 179 9.67 -15.90 -15.01
CA PHE A 179 8.43 -15.23 -14.62
C PHE A 179 7.65 -16.06 -13.61
N SER A 180 7.39 -15.43 -12.46
CA SER A 180 6.82 -16.03 -11.25
C SER A 180 5.51 -15.34 -10.80
N ASP A 181 4.83 -14.67 -11.73
CA ASP A 181 3.51 -14.09 -11.49
C ASP A 181 2.44 -14.58 -12.48
N ASN A 182 2.51 -15.86 -12.88
CA ASN A 182 1.47 -16.51 -13.67
C ASN A 182 0.13 -16.54 -12.91
N PRO A 183 -1.00 -16.82 -13.58
CA PRO A 183 -2.29 -16.99 -12.89
C PRO A 183 -2.26 -17.90 -11.66
N MET A 184 -1.46 -18.97 -11.68
CA MET A 184 -1.32 -19.92 -10.56
C MET A 184 -0.36 -19.47 -9.44
N ASP A 185 0.35 -18.36 -9.63
CA ASP A 185 1.34 -17.80 -8.69
C ASP A 185 0.73 -16.63 -7.88
N ASN A 186 1.33 -16.32 -6.71
CA ASN A 186 0.98 -15.16 -5.85
C ASN A 186 -0.50 -15.03 -5.45
N LEU A 187 -1.21 -16.16 -5.37
CA LEU A 187 -2.64 -16.23 -5.09
C LEU A 187 -3.07 -15.86 -3.66
N LYS A 188 -2.13 -15.58 -2.76
CA LYS A 188 -2.38 -15.40 -1.32
C LYS A 188 -3.35 -14.26 -1.02
N GLY A 189 -3.23 -13.14 -1.73
CA GLY A 189 -4.13 -11.98 -1.60
C GLY A 189 -5.57 -12.29 -2.00
N LEU A 190 -5.72 -12.96 -3.14
CA LEU A 190 -7.00 -13.39 -3.67
C LEU A 190 -7.69 -14.41 -2.74
N ALA A 191 -6.93 -15.40 -2.25
CA ALA A 191 -7.41 -16.41 -1.31
C ALA A 191 -7.79 -15.82 0.05
N ALA A 192 -7.05 -14.81 0.53
CA ALA A 192 -7.38 -14.08 1.75
C ALA A 192 -8.69 -13.30 1.63
N CYS A 193 -9.00 -12.78 0.44
CA CYS A 193 -10.28 -12.13 0.13
C CYS A 193 -11.44 -13.10 -0.13
N LYS A 194 -11.19 -14.42 -0.05
CA LYS A 194 -12.19 -15.48 -0.21
C LYS A 194 -12.95 -15.44 -1.53
N VAL A 195 -12.29 -15.00 -2.60
CA VAL A 195 -12.89 -14.98 -3.95
C VAL A 195 -13.17 -16.42 -4.40
N PRO A 196 -14.42 -16.78 -4.72
CA PRO A 196 -14.76 -18.11 -5.21
C PRO A 196 -14.38 -18.26 -6.69
N ILE A 197 -13.83 -19.42 -7.03
CA ILE A 197 -13.38 -19.78 -8.38
C ILE A 197 -14.18 -20.98 -8.88
N LEU A 198 -14.68 -20.91 -10.11
CA LEU A 198 -15.24 -22.03 -10.84
C LEU A 198 -14.50 -22.20 -12.17
N HIS A 199 -13.85 -23.35 -12.36
CA HIS A 199 -13.31 -23.74 -13.66
C HIS A 199 -14.21 -24.81 -14.29
N VAL A 200 -14.49 -24.67 -15.58
CA VAL A 200 -15.06 -25.74 -16.40
C VAL A 200 -14.00 -26.23 -17.37
N ILE A 201 -13.86 -27.55 -17.51
CA ILE A 201 -12.76 -28.16 -18.26
C ILE A 201 -13.22 -29.34 -19.08
N SER A 202 -12.47 -29.68 -20.12
CA SER A 202 -12.48 -31.01 -20.70
C SER A 202 -11.33 -31.82 -20.11
N LEU A 203 -11.59 -33.04 -19.64
CA LEU A 203 -10.53 -33.93 -19.13
C LEU A 203 -9.55 -34.39 -20.23
N GLU A 204 -9.92 -34.20 -21.49
CA GLU A 204 -9.14 -34.61 -22.66
C GLU A 204 -8.39 -33.44 -23.31
N ASP A 205 -8.43 -32.24 -22.71
CA ASP A 205 -7.79 -31.05 -23.26
C ASP A 205 -6.27 -31.22 -23.36
N LYS A 206 -5.77 -31.22 -24.60
CA LYS A 206 -4.32 -31.28 -24.91
C LYS A 206 -3.71 -29.93 -25.27
N ILE A 207 -4.52 -28.88 -25.46
CA ILE A 207 -4.03 -27.53 -25.78
C ILE A 207 -3.73 -26.75 -24.50
N VAL A 208 -4.60 -26.90 -23.50
CA VAL A 208 -4.41 -26.35 -22.15
C VAL A 208 -4.53 -27.51 -21.15
N PRO A 209 -3.49 -28.37 -21.03
CA PRO A 209 -3.58 -29.56 -20.19
C PRO A 209 -3.90 -29.21 -18.73
N ASN A 210 -4.88 -29.91 -18.16
CA ASN A 210 -5.37 -29.64 -16.80
C ASN A 210 -4.28 -29.79 -15.73
N GLU A 211 -3.39 -30.77 -15.89
CA GLU A 211 -2.25 -31.06 -14.99
C GLU A 211 -1.19 -29.95 -14.97
N GLU A 212 -1.15 -29.13 -16.02
CA GLU A 212 -0.25 -27.99 -16.11
C GLU A 212 -0.94 -26.67 -15.73
N ASN A 213 -2.28 -26.62 -15.75
CA ASN A 213 -3.06 -25.40 -15.58
C ASN A 213 -4.08 -25.50 -14.43
N THR A 214 -5.34 -25.85 -14.72
CA THR A 214 -6.45 -25.82 -13.76
C THR A 214 -6.15 -26.56 -12.45
N PHE A 215 -5.62 -27.79 -12.50
CA PHE A 215 -5.41 -28.56 -11.28
C PHE A 215 -4.34 -27.93 -10.38
N ARG A 216 -3.25 -27.40 -10.95
CA ARG A 216 -2.20 -26.70 -10.19
C ARG A 216 -2.73 -25.43 -9.54
N LEU A 217 -3.45 -24.60 -10.30
CA LEU A 217 -4.02 -23.36 -9.77
C LEU A 217 -4.99 -23.66 -8.62
N VAL A 218 -5.91 -24.60 -8.82
CA VAL A 218 -6.93 -24.95 -7.82
C VAL A 218 -6.30 -25.55 -6.58
N GLU A 219 -5.33 -26.45 -6.73
CA GLU A 219 -4.60 -27.02 -5.60
C GLU A 219 -3.89 -25.93 -4.78
N ASN A 220 -3.14 -25.04 -5.45
CA ASN A 220 -2.44 -23.93 -4.80
C ASN A 220 -3.43 -22.98 -4.10
N TYR A 221 -4.55 -22.66 -4.75
CA TYR A 221 -5.56 -21.75 -4.22
C TYR A 221 -6.22 -22.31 -2.96
N ILE A 222 -6.58 -23.60 -2.96
CA ILE A 222 -7.19 -24.27 -1.81
C ILE A 222 -6.19 -24.38 -0.65
N LYS A 223 -4.91 -24.68 -0.90
CA LYS A 223 -3.86 -24.70 0.14
C LYS A 223 -3.71 -23.34 0.85
N LEU A 224 -4.00 -22.24 0.15
CA LEU A 224 -4.00 -20.88 0.71
C LEU A 224 -5.33 -20.52 1.41
N GLY A 225 -6.30 -21.44 1.46
CA GLY A 225 -7.62 -21.26 2.06
C GLY A 225 -8.65 -20.59 1.16
N GLY A 226 -8.42 -20.58 -0.15
CA GLY A 226 -9.37 -20.12 -1.17
C GLY A 226 -10.47 -21.15 -1.47
N LYS A 227 -11.58 -20.71 -2.06
CA LYS A 227 -12.69 -21.57 -2.48
C LYS A 227 -12.63 -21.80 -3.99
N ALA A 228 -12.50 -23.03 -4.43
CA ALA A 228 -12.47 -23.37 -5.85
C ALA A 228 -13.32 -24.61 -6.15
N SER A 229 -13.86 -24.68 -7.37
CA SER A 229 -14.60 -25.82 -7.92
C SER A 229 -14.16 -26.08 -9.36
N VAL A 230 -14.14 -27.35 -9.75
CA VAL A 230 -13.81 -27.78 -11.12
C VAL A 230 -14.93 -28.68 -11.63
N TRP A 231 -15.56 -28.30 -12.74
CA TRP A 231 -16.64 -29.06 -13.36
C TRP A 231 -16.17 -29.60 -14.72
N PRO A 232 -15.95 -30.93 -14.85
CA PRO A 232 -15.61 -31.53 -16.13
C PRO A 232 -16.84 -31.60 -17.05
N MET A 233 -16.69 -31.11 -18.28
CA MET A 233 -17.66 -31.25 -19.36
C MET A 233 -17.42 -32.60 -20.05
N THR A 234 -18.38 -33.51 -19.88
CA THR A 234 -18.27 -34.93 -20.24
C THR A 234 -19.17 -35.33 -21.40
N LYS A 235 -20.16 -34.51 -21.74
CA LYS A 235 -21.09 -34.72 -22.85
C LYS A 235 -20.72 -33.88 -24.07
N GLY A 236 -21.28 -34.26 -25.22
CA GLY A 236 -21.10 -33.57 -26.48
C GLY A 236 -19.81 -33.93 -27.20
N GLU A 237 -19.68 -33.44 -28.43
CA GLU A 237 -18.46 -33.60 -29.21
C GLU A 237 -17.32 -32.77 -28.61
N LYS A 238 -16.14 -33.37 -28.53
CA LYS A 238 -14.91 -32.70 -28.12
C LYS A 238 -14.02 -32.54 -29.35
N SER A 239 -13.86 -31.31 -29.82
CA SER A 239 -13.03 -30.98 -30.98
C SER A 239 -11.76 -30.23 -30.56
N LEU A 240 -10.88 -29.94 -31.51
CA LEU A 240 -9.57 -29.30 -31.28
C LEU A 240 -8.78 -29.98 -30.14
N GLN A 241 -8.57 -31.30 -30.26
CA GLN A 241 -7.85 -32.10 -29.27
C GLN A 241 -8.42 -31.99 -27.85
N GLY A 242 -9.74 -31.92 -27.73
CA GLY A 242 -10.44 -31.84 -26.44
C GLY A 242 -10.62 -30.43 -25.90
N HIS A 243 -10.01 -29.40 -26.50
CA HIS A 243 -10.06 -28.03 -26.01
C HIS A 243 -11.42 -27.35 -26.25
N HIS A 244 -12.11 -27.72 -27.34
CA HIS A 244 -13.47 -27.26 -27.61
C HIS A 244 -14.47 -28.30 -27.12
N PHE A 245 -15.39 -27.89 -26.24
CA PHE A 245 -16.40 -28.75 -25.63
C PHE A 245 -17.69 -27.95 -25.42
N LEU A 246 -18.82 -28.65 -25.27
CA LEU A 246 -20.10 -28.02 -24.97
C LEU A 246 -20.19 -27.64 -23.48
N ILE A 247 -20.81 -26.50 -23.17
CA ILE A 247 -21.27 -26.19 -21.81
C ILE A 247 -22.56 -26.95 -21.53
N GLU A 248 -22.51 -27.94 -20.64
CA GLU A 248 -23.65 -28.83 -20.38
C GLU A 248 -24.83 -28.14 -19.69
N ASN A 249 -24.56 -27.24 -18.73
CA ASN A 249 -25.57 -26.59 -17.90
C ASN A 249 -25.21 -25.11 -17.67
N PRO A 250 -25.43 -24.21 -18.66
CA PRO A 250 -25.12 -22.79 -18.53
C PRO A 250 -25.87 -22.10 -17.37
N GLU A 251 -27.05 -22.60 -17.00
CA GLU A 251 -27.82 -22.11 -15.85
C GLU A 251 -27.06 -22.27 -14.53
N GLN A 252 -26.32 -23.36 -14.32
CA GLN A 252 -25.57 -23.57 -13.08
C GLN A 252 -24.39 -22.61 -12.95
N ILE A 253 -23.78 -22.23 -14.08
CA ILE A 253 -22.72 -21.22 -14.10
C ILE A 253 -23.33 -19.83 -13.81
N ALA A 254 -24.48 -19.52 -14.41
CA ALA A 254 -25.21 -18.29 -14.12
C ALA A 254 -25.62 -18.22 -12.63
N ASP A 255 -26.09 -19.32 -12.04
CA ASP A 255 -26.40 -19.42 -10.61
C ASP A 255 -25.15 -19.16 -9.74
N PHE A 256 -24.01 -19.75 -10.10
CA PHE A 256 -22.74 -19.49 -9.40
C PHE A 256 -22.35 -18.01 -9.44
N ILE A 257 -22.43 -17.37 -10.60
CA ILE A 257 -22.11 -15.94 -10.74
C ILE A 257 -23.09 -15.08 -9.95
N GLU A 258 -24.39 -15.37 -10.06
CA GLU A 258 -25.44 -14.62 -9.39
C GLU A 258 -25.32 -14.68 -7.87
N GLN A 259 -25.16 -15.89 -7.30
CA GLN A 259 -25.04 -16.10 -5.85
C GLN A 259 -23.84 -15.38 -5.23
N ASN A 260 -22.79 -15.13 -6.00
CA ASN A 260 -21.58 -14.46 -5.52
C ASN A 260 -21.52 -12.96 -5.85
N SER A 261 -22.41 -12.47 -6.71
CA SER A 261 -22.39 -11.08 -7.22
C SER A 261 -23.66 -10.27 -6.90
N SER A 262 -24.75 -10.94 -6.50
CA SER A 262 -26.06 -10.34 -6.25
C SER A 262 -26.71 -10.90 -4.96
N PRO A 263 -27.45 -10.09 -4.18
CA PRO A 263 -27.61 -8.65 -4.33
C PRO A 263 -26.30 -7.91 -4.06
N THR A 264 -26.02 -6.90 -4.86
CA THR A 264 -24.79 -6.11 -4.72
C THR A 264 -24.84 -5.29 -3.43
N LYS A 265 -23.80 -5.45 -2.59
CA LYS A 265 -23.56 -4.54 -1.46
C LYS A 265 -22.74 -3.35 -1.96
N ILE A 266 -23.14 -2.13 -1.59
CA ILE A 266 -22.37 -0.92 -1.89
C ILE A 266 -21.34 -0.75 -0.77
N PRO A 267 -20.04 -1.00 -1.01
CA PRO A 267 -19.03 -0.78 0.02
C PRO A 267 -18.84 0.72 0.26
N LEU A 268 -18.35 1.07 1.45
CA LEU A 268 -17.86 2.41 1.75
C LEU A 268 -16.78 2.80 0.75
N ASP A 269 -16.77 4.07 0.38
CA ASP A 269 -15.77 4.60 -0.52
C ASP A 269 -14.51 4.99 0.25
N ALA A 270 -13.35 4.50 -0.18
CA ALA A 270 -12.08 4.84 0.46
C ALA A 270 -11.79 6.36 0.41
N ARG A 271 -12.30 7.05 -0.62
CA ARG A 271 -12.08 8.49 -0.83
C ARG A 271 -12.65 9.37 0.29
N TYR A 272 -13.62 8.87 1.06
CA TYR A 272 -14.13 9.59 2.23
C TYR A 272 -13.13 9.70 3.38
N TYR A 273 -12.04 8.91 3.33
CA TYR A 273 -10.99 8.85 4.34
C TYR A 273 -9.68 9.51 3.87
N HIS A 274 -9.73 10.17 2.71
CA HIS A 274 -8.58 10.77 2.05
C HIS A 274 -8.64 12.29 2.14
N GLN A 275 -7.49 12.91 2.42
CA GLN A 275 -7.30 14.34 2.29
C GLN A 275 -6.16 14.56 1.29
N VAL A 276 -6.49 14.82 0.02
CA VAL A 276 -5.49 14.88 -1.08
C VAL A 276 -4.54 16.06 -0.93
N ARG A 277 -5.07 17.23 -0.53
CA ARG A 277 -4.33 18.50 -0.43
C ARG A 277 -3.55 18.82 -1.71
N THR A 278 -2.22 18.95 -1.64
CA THR A 278 -1.35 19.20 -2.80
C THR A 278 -1.11 17.97 -3.68
N GLY A 279 -1.59 16.79 -3.26
CA GLY A 279 -1.40 15.53 -3.97
C GLY A 279 0.06 15.11 -4.06
N LEU A 280 0.36 14.27 -5.06
CA LEU A 280 1.69 13.69 -5.32
C LEU A 280 2.25 14.09 -6.70
N SER A 281 1.90 15.29 -7.15
CA SER A 281 2.15 15.72 -8.52
C SER A 281 3.63 15.89 -8.86
N ASN A 282 4.48 16.30 -7.91
CA ASN A 282 5.90 16.49 -8.16
C ASN A 282 6.61 15.13 -8.33
N SER A 283 6.33 14.17 -7.45
CA SER A 283 6.86 12.81 -7.56
C SER A 283 6.40 12.15 -8.86
N PHE A 284 5.11 12.25 -9.20
CA PHE A 284 4.58 11.65 -10.42
C PHE A 284 5.13 12.27 -11.71
N ARG A 285 5.33 13.59 -11.75
CA ARG A 285 6.05 14.25 -12.86
C ARG A 285 7.45 13.69 -12.99
N LYS A 286 8.18 13.56 -11.88
CA LYS A 286 9.53 13.01 -11.90
C LYS A 286 9.55 11.57 -12.41
N PHE A 287 8.68 10.71 -11.88
CA PHE A 287 8.58 9.31 -12.32
C PHE A 287 8.32 9.24 -13.83
N LYS A 288 7.31 9.97 -14.32
CA LYS A 288 6.94 9.93 -15.75
C LYS A 288 7.99 10.56 -16.67
N ASN A 289 8.49 11.74 -16.32
CA ASN A 289 9.28 12.58 -17.24
C ASN A 289 10.78 12.28 -17.13
N GLU A 290 11.29 12.04 -15.93
CA GLU A 290 12.71 11.73 -15.69
C GLU A 290 12.98 10.22 -15.64
N LYS A 291 11.93 9.38 -15.55
CA LYS A 291 12.04 7.90 -15.55
C LYS A 291 12.93 7.36 -14.43
N VAL A 292 13.01 8.10 -13.34
CA VAL A 292 13.65 7.69 -12.09
C VAL A 292 12.76 8.08 -10.91
N GLY A 293 12.81 7.33 -9.83
CA GLY A 293 12.09 7.67 -8.62
C GLY A 293 12.71 7.03 -7.38
N ARG A 294 12.92 7.82 -6.34
CA ARG A 294 13.33 7.29 -5.04
C ARG A 294 12.22 7.49 -4.01
N VAL A 295 11.71 6.38 -3.49
CA VAL A 295 10.56 6.36 -2.58
C VAL A 295 11.00 5.78 -1.23
N ALA A 296 10.76 6.53 -0.16
CA ALA A 296 11.07 6.08 1.19
C ALA A 296 9.79 5.76 1.98
N PHE A 297 9.83 4.69 2.76
CA PHE A 297 8.76 4.28 3.66
C PHE A 297 9.27 4.36 5.09
N MET A 298 8.73 5.30 5.85
CA MET A 298 9.11 5.62 7.21
C MET A 298 7.96 5.25 8.15
N GLY A 299 8.30 4.60 9.26
CA GLY A 299 7.33 4.25 10.29
C GLY A 299 7.74 3.09 11.20
N GLY A 300 6.73 2.48 11.82
CA GLY A 300 6.88 1.41 12.78
C GLY A 300 7.02 -0.02 12.22
N SER A 301 6.60 -1.00 13.02
CA SER A 301 6.71 -2.43 12.72
C SER A 301 5.79 -2.89 11.59
N ILE A 302 4.64 -2.24 11.43
CA ILE A 302 3.71 -2.48 10.31
C ILE A 302 4.33 -1.99 9.01
N THR A 303 5.04 -0.85 9.03
CA THR A 303 5.80 -0.34 7.88
C THR A 303 7.05 -1.16 7.59
N GLU A 304 7.71 -1.74 8.60
CA GLU A 304 8.87 -2.63 8.42
C GLU A 304 8.48 -3.96 7.75
N SER A 305 7.30 -4.48 8.07
CA SER A 305 6.80 -5.79 7.66
C SER A 305 6.43 -5.85 6.16
N PRO A 306 6.53 -7.02 5.50
CA PRO A 306 5.96 -7.24 4.17
C PRO A 306 4.44 -7.05 4.13
N GLY A 307 3.88 -6.73 2.97
CA GLY A 307 2.43 -6.58 2.79
C GLY A 307 2.04 -5.38 1.93
N TRP A 308 1.33 -4.40 2.51
CA TRP A 308 0.84 -3.21 1.81
C TRP A 308 1.96 -2.45 1.09
N ARG A 309 3.16 -2.40 1.71
CA ARG A 309 4.31 -1.66 1.19
C ARG A 309 4.82 -2.28 -0.09
N ASP A 310 4.93 -3.61 -0.13
CA ASP A 310 5.42 -4.33 -1.31
C ASP A 310 4.41 -4.20 -2.48
N LYS A 311 3.11 -4.21 -2.17
CA LYS A 311 2.05 -3.92 -3.16
C LYS A 311 2.09 -2.48 -3.66
N PHE A 312 2.40 -1.53 -2.80
CA PHE A 312 2.60 -0.13 -3.20
C PHE A 312 3.79 0.02 -4.15
N MET A 313 4.92 -0.64 -3.84
CA MET A 313 6.10 -0.66 -4.72
C MET A 313 5.75 -1.26 -6.08
N GLN A 314 5.14 -2.44 -6.08
CA GLN A 314 4.67 -3.12 -7.29
C GLN A 314 3.73 -2.22 -8.11
N PHE A 315 2.77 -1.56 -7.46
CA PHE A 315 1.86 -0.64 -8.14
C PHE A 315 2.60 0.50 -8.83
N LEU A 316 3.61 1.09 -8.20
CA LEU A 316 4.40 2.17 -8.82
C LEU A 316 5.18 1.66 -10.04
N GLU A 317 5.83 0.51 -9.92
CA GLU A 317 6.56 -0.12 -11.05
C GLU A 317 5.61 -0.43 -12.21
N GLU A 318 4.41 -0.95 -11.91
CA GLU A 318 3.40 -1.26 -12.92
C GLU A 318 2.78 -0.01 -13.55
N LYS A 319 2.57 1.06 -12.77
CA LYS A 319 1.98 2.33 -13.24
C LYS A 319 2.99 3.13 -14.05
N PHE A 320 4.28 3.01 -13.73
CA PHE A 320 5.38 3.70 -14.42
C PHE A 320 6.44 2.69 -14.92
N PRO A 321 6.11 1.83 -15.91
CA PRO A 321 6.93 0.68 -16.30
C PRO A 321 8.30 1.04 -16.90
N TYR A 322 8.51 2.30 -17.27
CA TYR A 322 9.79 2.81 -17.79
C TYR A 322 10.62 3.52 -16.72
N THR A 323 10.16 3.55 -15.47
CA THR A 323 10.82 4.27 -14.37
C THR A 323 11.68 3.32 -13.58
N LYS A 324 12.95 3.66 -13.40
CA LYS A 324 13.81 2.94 -12.45
C LYS A 324 13.52 3.45 -11.04
N PHE A 325 12.91 2.60 -10.22
CA PHE A 325 12.67 2.90 -8.82
C PHE A 325 13.81 2.44 -7.91
N GLU A 326 14.03 3.22 -6.86
CA GLU A 326 14.78 2.81 -5.67
C GLU A 326 13.87 2.97 -4.46
N PHE A 327 13.64 1.86 -3.75
CA PHE A 327 12.78 1.83 -2.59
C PHE A 327 13.62 1.74 -1.31
N ILE A 328 13.38 2.67 -0.38
CA ILE A 328 14.04 2.70 0.92
C ILE A 328 13.04 2.27 1.98
N ASN A 329 13.26 1.09 2.56
CA ASN A 329 12.53 0.66 3.74
C ASN A 329 13.21 1.21 5.00
N ALA A 330 12.64 2.28 5.54
CA ALA A 330 13.03 2.89 6.81
C ALA A 330 12.00 2.59 7.92
N GLY A 331 11.24 1.50 7.81
CA GLY A 331 10.42 0.97 8.89
C GLY A 331 11.29 0.36 9.99
N ILE A 332 11.08 0.79 11.24
CA ILE A 332 11.74 0.20 12.41
C ILE A 332 10.70 -0.02 13.51
N ALA A 333 10.52 -1.27 13.91
CA ALA A 333 9.58 -1.64 14.97
C ALA A 333 9.73 -0.78 16.23
N SER A 334 8.58 -0.39 16.81
CA SER A 334 8.46 0.43 18.02
C SER A 334 8.82 1.91 17.86
N THR A 335 9.10 2.40 16.64
CA THR A 335 9.40 3.82 16.41
C THR A 335 8.16 4.59 15.96
N GLY A 336 7.90 5.72 16.62
CA GLY A 336 6.88 6.72 16.24
C GLY A 336 7.52 7.98 15.65
N SER A 337 6.79 9.10 15.63
CA SER A 337 7.18 10.35 14.98
C SER A 337 8.38 11.02 15.67
N THR A 338 8.45 10.99 17.00
CA THR A 338 9.60 11.54 17.75
C THR A 338 10.89 10.78 17.40
N PRO A 339 11.00 9.45 17.58
CA PRO A 339 12.14 8.68 17.06
C PRO A 339 12.42 8.92 15.58
N GLY A 340 11.34 9.03 14.78
CA GLY A 340 11.41 9.21 13.35
C GLY A 340 12.13 10.49 12.95
N ALA A 341 11.84 11.60 13.61
CA ALA A 341 12.46 12.89 13.33
C ALA A 341 13.99 12.88 13.49
N PHE A 342 14.52 12.16 14.48
CA PHE A 342 15.97 12.11 14.74
C PHE A 342 16.73 11.09 13.87
N ARG A 343 16.04 10.05 13.37
CA ARG A 343 16.68 9.01 12.53
C ARG A 343 16.53 9.25 11.03
N LEU A 344 15.79 10.30 10.64
CA LEU A 344 15.47 10.57 9.25
C LEU A 344 16.74 10.80 8.41
N GLN A 345 17.74 11.47 8.97
CA GLN A 345 19.01 11.73 8.29
C GLN A 345 19.74 10.41 7.97
N SER A 346 19.92 9.51 8.95
CA SER A 346 20.67 8.26 8.76
C SER A 346 19.90 7.21 7.95
N GLU A 347 18.60 7.08 8.18
CA GLU A 347 17.78 5.99 7.62
C GLU A 347 17.20 6.34 6.25
N VAL A 348 17.03 7.63 5.94
CA VAL A 348 16.37 8.08 4.71
C VAL A 348 17.31 8.96 3.88
N PHE A 349 17.74 10.11 4.38
CA PHE A 349 18.45 11.09 3.56
C PHE A 349 19.89 10.72 3.24
N ALA A 350 20.56 9.93 4.08
CA ALA A 350 21.88 9.38 3.80
C ALA A 350 21.87 8.37 2.62
N LYS A 351 20.69 7.86 2.24
CA LYS A 351 20.50 7.04 1.03
C LYS A 351 20.31 7.90 -0.22
N GLY A 352 20.21 9.22 -0.04
CA GLY A 352 20.24 10.28 -1.04
C GLY A 352 18.87 10.94 -1.25
N LYS A 353 18.71 11.66 -2.36
CA LYS A 353 17.55 12.54 -2.60
C LYS A 353 16.25 11.76 -2.78
N ILE A 354 15.28 11.96 -1.87
CA ILE A 354 13.96 11.31 -1.88
C ILE A 354 12.96 12.14 -2.67
N ASP A 355 12.15 11.46 -3.47
CA ASP A 355 11.11 12.08 -4.31
C ASP A 355 9.72 11.93 -3.72
N LEU A 356 9.47 10.81 -3.02
CA LEU A 356 8.22 10.52 -2.32
C LEU A 356 8.53 9.91 -0.94
N LEU A 357 8.00 10.51 0.12
CA LEU A 357 8.09 9.97 1.48
C LEU A 357 6.70 9.51 1.95
N ILE A 358 6.59 8.23 2.31
CA ILE A 358 5.40 7.66 2.95
C ILE A 358 5.70 7.55 4.44
N GLU A 359 4.87 8.18 5.28
CA GLU A 359 5.07 8.26 6.73
C GLU A 359 3.87 7.68 7.49
N GLU A 360 4.12 6.79 8.45
CA GLU A 360 3.13 6.32 9.41
C GLU A 360 3.75 6.18 10.80
N ALA A 361 3.13 6.79 11.80
CA ALA A 361 3.60 6.75 13.18
C ALA A 361 2.50 6.66 14.24
N ALA A 362 1.22 6.70 13.85
CA ALA A 362 0.11 6.92 14.77
C ALA A 362 -0.06 5.76 15.76
N VAL A 363 0.13 4.51 15.33
CA VAL A 363 0.05 3.36 16.25
C VAL A 363 1.18 3.38 17.29
N ASN A 364 2.36 3.87 16.92
CA ASN A 364 3.50 3.93 17.84
C ASN A 364 3.50 5.17 18.74
N ASP A 365 3.03 6.32 18.26
CA ASP A 365 3.02 7.57 19.04
C ASP A 365 2.18 7.46 20.31
N ARG A 366 1.03 6.78 20.24
CA ARG A 366 0.22 6.48 21.43
C ARG A 366 0.96 5.55 22.38
N THR A 367 1.46 4.43 21.88
CA THR A 367 2.14 3.40 22.69
C THR A 367 3.44 3.89 23.33
N ASN A 368 4.16 4.80 22.68
CA ASN A 368 5.43 5.33 23.17
C ASN A 368 5.26 6.39 24.27
N GLY A 369 4.04 6.86 24.54
CA GLY A 369 3.74 7.74 25.66
C GLY A 369 4.29 9.16 25.52
N PHE A 370 4.67 9.59 24.32
CA PHE A 370 5.05 10.99 24.08
C PHE A 370 3.86 11.92 24.25
N SER A 371 4.10 13.12 24.79
CA SER A 371 3.06 14.14 24.94
C SER A 371 2.51 14.58 23.59
N SER A 372 1.30 15.15 23.56
CA SER A 372 0.74 15.72 22.32
C SER A 372 1.68 16.75 21.68
N ALA A 373 2.33 17.62 22.48
CA ALA A 373 3.31 18.57 21.97
C ALA A 373 4.53 17.87 21.33
N ALA A 374 5.06 16.82 21.95
CA ALA A 374 6.18 16.06 21.40
C ALA A 374 5.80 15.32 20.10
N GLN A 375 4.58 14.77 20.00
CA GLN A 375 4.09 14.15 18.77
C GLN A 375 3.95 15.18 17.63
N VAL A 376 3.46 16.39 17.92
CA VAL A 376 3.43 17.49 16.93
C VAL A 376 4.85 17.87 16.51
N ARG A 377 5.79 18.03 17.45
CA ARG A 377 7.21 18.34 17.15
C ARG A 377 7.89 17.26 16.33
N GLY A 378 7.60 16.00 16.60
CA GLY A 378 8.09 14.83 15.87
C GLY A 378 7.57 14.79 14.45
N MET A 379 6.25 14.83 14.27
CA MET A 379 5.65 14.80 12.94
C MET A 379 6.02 16.04 12.11
N GLU A 380 6.02 17.23 12.73
CA GLU A 380 6.51 18.45 12.07
C GLU A 380 8.00 18.34 11.75
N GLY A 381 8.79 17.74 12.63
CA GLY A 381 10.20 17.49 12.42
C GLY A 381 10.43 16.66 11.16
N ILE A 382 9.69 15.56 10.99
CA ILE A 382 9.75 14.71 9.80
C ILE A 382 9.35 15.51 8.55
N VAL A 383 8.14 16.07 8.52
CA VAL A 383 7.59 16.75 7.34
C VAL A 383 8.44 17.95 6.94
N ARG A 384 8.80 18.81 7.90
CA ARG A 384 9.55 20.02 7.60
C ARG A 384 11.00 19.71 7.21
N HIS A 385 11.66 18.76 7.88
CA HIS A 385 13.02 18.35 7.50
C HIS A 385 13.02 17.77 6.08
N ALA A 386 12.06 16.89 5.77
CA ALA A 386 11.83 16.34 4.45
C ALA A 386 11.73 17.44 3.37
N LEU A 387 10.80 18.39 3.54
CA LEU A 387 10.60 19.45 2.56
C LEU A 387 11.74 20.49 2.52
N THR A 388 12.56 20.58 3.58
CA THR A 388 13.79 21.40 3.57
C THR A 388 14.89 20.73 2.75
N GLN A 389 15.05 19.41 2.88
CA GLN A 389 16.03 18.64 2.10
C GLN A 389 15.68 18.60 0.61
N ASN A 390 14.40 18.46 0.28
CA ASN A 390 13.92 18.51 -1.08
C ASN A 390 12.56 19.21 -1.17
N PRO A 391 12.52 20.50 -1.56
CA PRO A 391 11.27 21.24 -1.75
C PRO A 391 10.34 20.65 -2.82
N LEU A 392 10.86 19.77 -3.69
CA LEU A 392 10.07 19.05 -4.70
C LEU A 392 9.57 17.69 -4.24
N MET A 393 9.93 17.23 -3.04
CA MET A 393 9.42 15.97 -2.53
C MET A 393 7.92 16.10 -2.22
N ASP A 394 7.17 15.04 -2.53
CA ASP A 394 5.84 14.87 -1.97
C ASP A 394 5.91 13.95 -0.76
N VAL A 395 5.04 14.23 0.22
CA VAL A 395 4.91 13.45 1.44
C VAL A 395 3.47 12.94 1.52
N LEU A 396 3.29 11.72 1.99
CA LEU A 396 2.00 11.12 2.29
C LEU A 396 2.02 10.60 3.72
N VAL A 397 1.13 11.11 4.56
CA VAL A 397 0.94 10.61 5.93
C VAL A 397 -0.20 9.60 5.93
N MET A 398 -0.03 8.51 6.66
CA MET A 398 -1.06 7.49 6.88
C MET A 398 -1.28 7.26 8.36
N HIS A 399 -2.47 6.77 8.71
CA HIS A 399 -2.82 6.44 10.09
C HIS A 399 -3.32 5.00 10.18
N PHE A 400 -2.51 4.06 10.68
CA PHE A 400 -2.95 2.66 10.82
C PHE A 400 -3.96 2.48 11.96
N VAL A 401 -4.79 1.43 11.84
CA VAL A 401 -5.81 1.08 12.83
C VAL A 401 -5.22 0.24 13.97
N ASP A 402 -5.76 0.45 15.18
CA ASP A 402 -5.61 -0.45 16.32
C ASP A 402 -6.92 -0.45 17.15
N PRO A 403 -7.10 -1.39 18.09
CA PRO A 403 -8.32 -1.48 18.89
C PRO A 403 -8.67 -0.22 19.68
N GLU A 404 -7.68 0.55 20.15
CA GLU A 404 -7.92 1.76 20.92
C GLU A 404 -8.41 2.90 20.01
N LYS A 405 -7.81 3.04 18.82
CA LYS A 405 -8.28 3.99 17.80
C LYS A 405 -9.69 3.66 17.31
N MET A 406 -10.00 2.38 17.14
CA MET A 406 -11.37 1.95 16.82
C MET A 406 -12.34 2.34 17.94
N ALA A 407 -11.96 2.11 19.20
CA ALA A 407 -12.78 2.50 20.35
C ALA A 407 -13.05 4.01 20.39
N ASP A 408 -12.04 4.84 20.13
CA ASP A 408 -12.19 6.29 20.05
C ASP A 408 -13.16 6.70 18.93
N TYR A 409 -13.00 6.17 17.71
CA TYR A 409 -13.89 6.47 16.60
C TYR A 409 -15.32 6.01 16.84
N ASN A 410 -15.51 4.84 17.46
CA ASN A 410 -16.82 4.34 17.86
C ASN A 410 -17.49 5.22 18.93
N ALA A 411 -16.68 5.92 19.73
CA ALA A 411 -17.15 6.93 20.68
C ALA A 411 -17.33 8.34 20.03
N GLY A 412 -17.20 8.46 18.70
CA GLY A 412 -17.31 9.72 17.97
C GLY A 412 -16.13 10.68 18.16
N LYS A 413 -14.96 10.17 18.56
CA LYS A 413 -13.75 10.96 18.83
C LYS A 413 -12.64 10.60 17.85
N GLU A 414 -11.95 11.61 17.33
CA GLU A 414 -10.69 11.36 16.61
C GLU A 414 -9.56 11.09 17.62
N PRO A 415 -8.76 10.01 17.46
CA PRO A 415 -7.60 9.75 18.31
C PRO A 415 -6.65 10.94 18.39
N GLN A 416 -6.15 11.26 19.58
CA GLN A 416 -5.32 12.45 19.83
C GLN A 416 -4.06 12.50 18.95
N GLU A 417 -3.40 11.36 18.76
CA GLU A 417 -2.22 11.23 17.91
C GLU A 417 -2.52 11.52 16.43
N ILE A 418 -3.70 11.11 15.94
CA ILE A 418 -4.15 11.39 14.57
C ILE A 418 -4.46 12.87 14.43
N GLN A 419 -5.12 13.50 15.42
CA GLN A 419 -5.34 14.95 15.43
C GLN A 419 -4.01 15.72 15.35
N ASN A 420 -3.00 15.30 16.11
CA ASN A 420 -1.67 15.91 16.13
C ASN A 420 -1.00 15.83 14.75
N HIS A 421 -1.03 14.65 14.12
CA HIS A 421 -0.44 14.46 12.79
C HIS A 421 -1.22 15.22 11.70
N ASN A 422 -2.56 15.22 11.76
CA ASN A 422 -3.41 15.95 10.82
C ASN A 422 -3.18 17.46 10.91
N ARG A 423 -2.95 18.01 12.11
CA ARG A 423 -2.58 19.42 12.30
C ARG A 423 -1.29 19.79 11.56
N VAL A 424 -0.28 18.92 11.62
CA VAL A 424 0.97 19.10 10.84
C VAL A 424 0.69 18.97 9.35
N ALA A 425 -0.01 17.91 8.94
CA ALA A 425 -0.32 17.69 7.53
C ALA A 425 -1.11 18.85 6.92
N GLU A 426 -2.02 19.45 7.69
CA GLU A 426 -2.75 20.65 7.29
C GLU A 426 -1.85 21.85 7.07
N HIS A 427 -1.00 22.15 8.05
CA HIS A 427 -0.10 23.29 7.99
C HIS A 427 0.87 23.24 6.80
N TYR A 428 1.34 22.05 6.42
CA TYR A 428 2.25 21.84 5.29
C TYR A 428 1.54 21.39 4.00
N SER A 429 0.21 21.33 4.00
CA SER A 429 -0.62 20.87 2.88
C SER A 429 -0.25 19.47 2.34
N ILE A 430 0.06 18.54 3.24
CA ILE A 430 0.46 17.15 2.99
C ILE A 430 -0.75 16.21 2.87
N GLY A 431 -0.69 15.29 1.90
CA GLY A 431 -1.74 14.29 1.71
C GLY A 431 -1.88 13.37 2.91
N VAL A 432 -3.11 12.97 3.26
CA VAL A 432 -3.41 12.05 4.36
C VAL A 432 -4.33 10.92 3.92
N ILE A 433 -4.05 9.70 4.36
CA ILE A 433 -4.97 8.56 4.32
C ILE A 433 -5.27 8.09 5.74
N ASN A 434 -6.53 8.22 6.17
CA ASN A 434 -6.96 7.78 7.49
C ASN A 434 -7.47 6.33 7.48
N LEU A 435 -6.53 5.38 7.45
CA LEU A 435 -6.85 3.94 7.46
C LEU A 435 -7.50 3.51 8.77
N ALA A 436 -7.19 4.17 9.89
CA ALA A 436 -7.81 3.94 11.18
C ALA A 436 -9.33 4.17 11.14
N LYS A 437 -9.76 5.32 10.62
CA LYS A 437 -11.18 5.65 10.43
C LYS A 437 -11.82 4.74 9.40
N GLU A 438 -11.17 4.50 8.26
CA GLU A 438 -11.71 3.65 7.19
C GLU A 438 -12.00 2.24 7.68
N VAL A 439 -11.04 1.60 8.34
CA VAL A 439 -11.21 0.23 8.84
C VAL A 439 -12.28 0.18 9.92
N SER A 440 -12.30 1.14 10.85
CA SER A 440 -13.32 1.22 11.90
C SER A 440 -14.73 1.26 11.31
N ASP A 441 -14.96 2.18 10.36
CA ASP A 441 -16.27 2.37 9.76
C ASP A 441 -16.71 1.16 8.91
N ARG A 442 -15.77 0.52 8.19
CA ARG A 442 -16.07 -0.70 7.42
C ARG A 442 -16.43 -1.89 8.30
N ILE A 443 -15.77 -2.02 9.46
CA ILE A 443 -16.15 -3.02 10.47
C ILE A 443 -17.56 -2.72 11.01
N ASN A 444 -17.85 -1.46 11.33
CA ASN A 444 -19.18 -1.04 11.79
C ASN A 444 -20.27 -1.24 10.72
N ALA A 445 -19.91 -1.10 9.43
CA ALA A 445 -20.79 -1.38 8.30
C ALA A 445 -20.96 -2.88 7.99
N GLY A 446 -20.24 -3.76 8.71
CA GLY A 446 -20.30 -5.21 8.51
C GLY A 446 -19.66 -5.69 7.21
N GLU A 447 -18.71 -4.94 6.63
CA GLU A 447 -17.97 -5.38 5.43
C GLU A 447 -16.99 -6.51 5.73
N PHE A 448 -16.41 -6.49 6.94
CA PHE A 448 -15.48 -7.49 7.50
C PHE A 448 -15.36 -7.24 9.01
N ASN A 449 -14.57 -8.04 9.72
CA ASN A 449 -14.43 -7.94 11.18
C ASN A 449 -12.97 -7.99 11.66
N TRP A 450 -12.73 -7.44 12.85
CA TRP A 450 -11.39 -7.40 13.45
C TRP A 450 -10.83 -8.80 13.72
N LYS A 451 -11.64 -9.70 14.30
CA LYS A 451 -11.17 -10.99 14.84
C LYS A 451 -10.69 -11.95 13.74
N ASP A 452 -11.50 -12.14 12.70
CA ASP A 452 -11.26 -13.18 11.70
C ASP A 452 -10.51 -12.63 10.47
N ASP A 453 -10.82 -11.40 10.07
CA ASP A 453 -10.31 -10.82 8.83
C ASP A 453 -9.04 -9.99 9.07
N PHE A 454 -9.04 -9.05 10.02
CA PHE A 454 -7.84 -8.25 10.35
C PHE A 454 -6.85 -8.98 11.26
N LYS A 455 -7.38 -9.82 12.17
CA LYS A 455 -6.73 -10.63 13.21
C LYS A 455 -6.11 -9.86 14.36
N ASP A 456 -5.18 -8.95 14.08
CA ASP A 456 -4.49 -8.16 15.10
C ASP A 456 -3.89 -6.86 14.52
N LEU A 457 -3.08 -6.18 15.33
CA LEU A 457 -2.41 -4.92 14.98
C LEU A 457 -1.52 -5.05 13.74
N HIS A 458 -0.85 -6.18 13.56
CA HIS A 458 -0.11 -6.54 12.36
C HIS A 458 -1.08 -7.24 11.40
N PRO A 459 -1.70 -6.48 10.47
CA PRO A 459 -2.89 -6.98 9.80
C PRO A 459 -2.58 -8.23 8.99
N SER A 460 -3.55 -9.15 8.99
CA SER A 460 -3.53 -10.33 8.14
C SER A 460 -3.38 -9.94 6.66
N VAL A 461 -3.13 -10.91 5.77
CA VAL A 461 -3.07 -10.65 4.32
C VAL A 461 -4.30 -9.90 3.81
N PHE A 462 -5.50 -10.21 4.32
CA PHE A 462 -6.71 -9.48 3.97
C PHE A 462 -6.63 -8.00 4.41
N GLY A 463 -6.21 -7.73 5.65
CA GLY A 463 -6.06 -6.35 6.12
C GLY A 463 -4.98 -5.56 5.35
N GLN A 464 -3.93 -6.24 4.89
CA GLN A 464 -2.93 -5.65 3.98
C GLN A 464 -3.54 -5.27 2.63
N GLU A 465 -4.46 -6.06 2.07
CA GLU A 465 -5.21 -5.70 0.85
C GLU A 465 -6.14 -4.50 1.10
N VAL A 466 -6.77 -4.42 2.28
CA VAL A 466 -7.64 -3.28 2.65
C VAL A 466 -6.84 -1.98 2.69
N TYR A 467 -5.67 -1.99 3.34
CA TYR A 467 -4.75 -0.85 3.34
C TYR A 467 -4.31 -0.48 1.93
N PHE A 468 -3.80 -1.45 1.18
CA PHE A 468 -3.31 -1.20 -0.17
C PHE A 468 -4.40 -0.68 -1.12
N ARG A 469 -5.63 -1.19 -1.05
CA ARG A 469 -6.76 -0.68 -1.85
C ARG A 469 -6.98 0.81 -1.61
N SER A 470 -6.99 1.25 -0.35
CA SER A 470 -7.16 2.67 -0.02
C SER A 470 -6.03 3.52 -0.58
N MET A 471 -4.78 3.04 -0.46
CA MET A 471 -3.61 3.70 -1.03
C MET A 471 -3.68 3.75 -2.57
N LYS A 472 -4.02 2.65 -3.24
CA LYS A 472 -4.18 2.59 -4.70
C LYS A 472 -5.23 3.60 -5.18
N THR A 473 -6.35 3.72 -4.47
CA THR A 473 -7.36 4.75 -4.76
C THR A 473 -6.79 6.16 -4.64
N PHE A 474 -6.09 6.48 -3.55
CA PHE A 474 -5.46 7.79 -3.36
C PHE A 474 -4.44 8.12 -4.45
N LEU A 475 -3.57 7.16 -4.80
CA LEU A 475 -2.56 7.31 -5.84
C LEU A 475 -3.18 7.55 -7.22
N ASN A 476 -4.22 6.79 -7.57
CA ASN A 476 -4.93 6.96 -8.84
C ASN A 476 -5.61 8.33 -8.92
N ASP A 477 -6.22 8.81 -7.83
CA ASP A 477 -6.83 10.14 -7.78
C ASP A 477 -5.76 11.24 -7.93
N CYS A 478 -4.61 11.11 -7.27
CA CYS A 478 -3.48 12.02 -7.45
C CYS A 478 -2.94 11.99 -8.89
N TYR A 479 -2.82 10.80 -9.49
CA TYR A 479 -2.27 10.62 -10.83
C TYR A 479 -3.19 11.25 -11.88
N LYS A 480 -4.49 10.99 -11.78
CA LYS A 480 -5.51 11.55 -12.67
C LYS A 480 -5.52 13.08 -12.65
N ASN A 481 -5.27 13.69 -11.50
CA ASN A 481 -5.25 15.14 -11.31
C ASN A 481 -3.86 15.77 -11.54
N THR A 482 -2.85 14.98 -11.94
CA THR A 482 -1.51 15.51 -12.22
C THR A 482 -1.42 16.02 -13.66
N ASP A 483 -1.18 17.33 -13.80
CA ASP A 483 -0.72 17.89 -15.07
C ASP A 483 0.76 17.56 -15.30
N PHE A 484 1.00 16.63 -16.21
CA PHE A 484 2.34 16.16 -16.58
C PHE A 484 3.11 17.11 -17.51
N ALA A 485 2.44 18.10 -18.11
CA ALA A 485 3.07 19.13 -18.93
C ALA A 485 3.55 20.32 -18.08
N ALA A 486 2.98 20.51 -16.88
CA ALA A 486 3.43 21.53 -15.94
C ALA A 486 4.82 21.22 -15.35
N PHE A 487 5.55 22.29 -15.01
CA PHE A 487 6.81 22.18 -14.26
C PHE A 487 6.55 21.74 -12.81
N SER A 488 7.48 20.97 -12.24
CA SER A 488 7.46 20.67 -10.81
C SER A 488 7.64 21.95 -10.00
N ASN A 489 6.84 22.12 -8.95
CA ASN A 489 6.78 23.35 -8.18
C ASN A 489 7.41 23.15 -6.78
N PRO A 490 8.52 23.83 -6.46
CA PRO A 490 9.11 23.82 -5.12
C PRO A 490 8.11 24.32 -4.09
N ARG A 491 7.95 23.58 -2.99
CA ARG A 491 7.07 23.96 -1.88
C ARG A 491 7.68 25.12 -1.10
N VAL A 492 6.87 26.13 -0.82
CA VAL A 492 7.22 27.22 0.11
C VAL A 492 6.87 26.77 1.53
N LEU A 493 7.85 26.75 2.42
CA LEU A 493 7.63 26.32 3.79
C LEU A 493 6.97 27.43 4.63
N PRO A 494 5.87 27.14 5.35
CA PRO A 494 5.35 28.06 6.35
C PRO A 494 6.34 28.21 7.52
N LYS A 495 6.07 29.11 8.48
CA LYS A 495 6.79 29.10 9.77
C LYS A 495 6.49 27.79 10.51
N PRO A 496 7.40 27.24 11.33
CA PRO A 496 7.08 26.09 12.17
C PRO A 496 5.84 26.32 13.05
N LEU A 497 5.01 25.29 13.23
CA LEU A 497 3.90 25.24 14.19
C LEU A 497 4.41 25.34 15.62
N ASP A 498 5.52 24.65 15.90
CA ASP A 498 6.24 24.74 17.16
C ASP A 498 7.68 25.18 16.88
N VAL A 499 8.13 26.22 17.60
CA VAL A 499 9.51 26.73 17.50
C VAL A 499 10.56 25.70 17.95
N PHE A 500 10.13 24.68 18.70
CA PHE A 500 10.95 23.54 19.15
C PHE A 500 10.71 22.27 18.31
N SER A 501 10.12 22.38 17.13
CA SER A 501 9.98 21.24 16.22
C SER A 501 11.33 20.59 15.91
N TYR A 502 11.32 19.27 15.76
CA TYR A 502 12.52 18.44 15.56
C TYR A 502 13.04 18.45 14.12
N PHE A 503 12.87 19.55 13.38
CA PHE A 503 13.20 19.62 11.95
C PHE A 503 14.70 19.70 11.65
N ARG A 504 15.54 19.77 12.69
CA ARG A 504 16.99 19.60 12.64
C ARG A 504 17.45 18.38 13.45
N GLY A 505 16.50 17.51 13.83
CA GLY A 505 16.76 16.31 14.59
C GLY A 505 17.74 15.39 13.87
N ASP A 506 18.78 14.99 14.58
CA ASP A 506 19.76 14.03 14.10
C ASP A 506 20.32 13.17 15.24
N TYR A 507 20.91 12.03 14.87
CA TYR A 507 21.72 11.24 15.76
C TYR A 507 23.08 11.88 15.99
N PHE A 508 23.33 12.21 17.25
CA PHE A 508 24.63 12.67 17.70
C PHE A 508 25.41 11.49 18.31
N SER A 509 26.63 11.27 17.81
CA SER A 509 27.42 10.09 18.14
C SER A 509 27.74 10.02 19.63
N VAL A 510 27.66 8.81 20.19
CA VAL A 510 28.08 8.53 21.57
C VAL A 510 29.56 8.80 21.83
N ARG A 511 30.39 8.84 20.77
CA ARG A 511 31.81 9.18 20.86
C ARG A 511 32.08 10.63 21.25
N ASN A 512 31.06 11.50 21.17
CA ASN A 512 31.17 12.89 21.60
C ASN A 512 31.08 13.06 23.12
N ALA A 513 30.75 12.00 23.87
CA ALA A 513 30.72 12.04 25.32
C ALA A 513 32.13 12.04 25.93
N LYS A 514 32.36 12.93 26.90
CA LYS A 514 33.53 12.89 27.78
C LYS A 514 33.22 11.98 28.97
N LEU A 515 33.85 10.81 28.97
CA LEU A 515 33.70 9.80 30.01
C LEU A 515 34.44 10.26 31.27
N LEU A 516 33.74 10.32 32.41
CA LEU A 516 34.33 10.75 33.68
C LEU A 516 34.61 9.56 34.61
N LYS A 517 33.63 8.66 34.77
CA LYS A 517 33.74 7.52 35.69
C LYS A 517 32.99 6.30 35.16
N ASN A 518 33.68 5.17 35.02
CA ASN A 518 33.10 3.83 34.82
C ASN A 518 32.12 3.70 33.63
N TRP A 519 32.39 4.44 32.56
CA TRP A 519 31.74 4.29 31.25
C TRP A 519 32.74 3.79 30.22
N LYS A 520 32.27 3.02 29.25
CA LYS A 520 33.04 2.59 28.07
C LYS A 520 32.21 2.70 26.80
N ILE A 521 32.88 2.82 25.67
CA ILE A 521 32.25 2.67 24.36
C ILE A 521 32.56 1.25 23.86
N ALA A 522 31.51 0.48 23.55
CA ALA A 522 31.64 -0.76 22.80
C ALA A 522 31.33 -0.47 21.34
N ASP A 523 32.25 -0.76 20.42
CA ASP A 523 32.10 -0.41 19.00
C ASP A 523 31.05 -1.26 18.27
N ALA A 524 30.79 -2.46 18.77
CA ALA A 524 29.81 -3.40 18.23
C ALA A 524 29.02 -4.04 19.38
N TRP A 525 27.98 -3.35 19.84
CA TRP A 525 27.15 -3.84 20.93
C TRP A 525 26.12 -4.87 20.46
N LYS A 526 25.91 -5.89 21.29
CA LYS A 526 24.78 -6.82 21.22
C LYS A 526 24.42 -7.31 22.62
N PRO A 527 23.16 -7.73 22.87
CA PRO A 527 22.80 -8.38 24.13
C PRO A 527 23.66 -9.62 24.40
N SER A 528 24.11 -9.78 25.64
CA SER A 528 24.93 -10.93 26.07
C SER A 528 24.18 -11.92 26.96
N ASP A 529 22.91 -11.62 27.28
CA ASP A 529 22.04 -12.37 28.19
C ASP A 529 21.05 -13.29 27.45
N GLY A 530 21.15 -13.38 26.11
CA GLY A 530 20.23 -14.16 25.28
C GLY A 530 18.87 -13.50 25.04
N VAL A 531 18.62 -12.31 25.58
CA VAL A 531 17.38 -11.56 25.37
C VAL A 531 17.44 -10.81 24.05
N SER A 532 16.36 -10.85 23.28
CA SER A 532 16.31 -10.30 21.92
C SER A 532 16.43 -8.76 21.90
N THR A 533 16.78 -8.21 20.73
CA THR A 533 16.72 -6.78 20.42
C THR A 533 16.32 -6.58 18.95
N ARG A 534 16.32 -5.35 18.46
CA ARG A 534 16.08 -5.04 17.04
C ARG A 534 17.38 -5.15 16.26
N LYS A 535 17.34 -5.80 15.10
CA LYS A 535 18.52 -6.02 14.23
C LYS A 535 19.21 -4.72 13.79
N GLN A 536 18.50 -3.60 13.76
CA GLN A 536 19.04 -2.28 13.42
C GLN A 536 19.94 -1.70 14.53
N TYR A 537 19.89 -2.26 15.74
CA TYR A 537 20.61 -1.78 16.93
C TYR A 537 21.56 -2.84 17.50
N VAL A 538 22.00 -3.79 16.66
CA VAL A 538 23.12 -4.68 16.96
C VAL A 538 24.32 -4.30 16.12
N ASP A 539 25.50 -4.64 16.62
CA ASP A 539 26.80 -4.37 15.98
C ASP A 539 27.03 -2.87 15.68
N ILE A 540 26.40 -2.00 16.48
CA ILE A 540 26.59 -0.55 16.49
C ILE A 540 27.32 -0.09 17.75
N ALA A 541 27.90 1.10 17.69
CA ALA A 541 28.55 1.70 18.85
C ALA A 541 27.53 1.98 19.97
N ALA A 542 27.87 1.59 21.20
CA ALA A 542 27.07 1.93 22.38
C ALA A 542 27.96 2.44 23.50
N LEU A 543 27.52 3.51 24.15
CA LEU A 543 28.06 4.01 25.42
C LEU A 543 27.40 3.23 26.57
N ILE A 544 28.20 2.52 27.35
CA ILE A 544 27.74 1.50 28.29
C ILE A 544 28.32 1.74 29.68
N SER A 545 27.45 1.61 30.68
CA SER A 545 27.85 1.36 32.07
C SER A 545 26.88 0.40 32.74
N THR A 546 27.40 -0.42 33.65
CA THR A 546 26.62 -1.31 34.53
C THR A 546 26.81 -0.97 36.01
N GLU A 547 27.52 0.12 36.31
CA GLU A 547 27.93 0.48 37.66
C GLU A 547 27.22 1.73 38.15
N VAL A 548 26.71 1.67 39.37
CA VAL A 548 26.08 2.82 40.05
C VAL A 548 27.10 3.94 40.27
N GLY A 549 26.66 5.19 40.07
CA GLY A 549 27.50 6.37 40.23
C GLY A 549 28.48 6.61 39.06
N SER A 550 28.39 5.82 37.98
CA SER A 550 29.12 6.09 36.73
C SER A 550 28.65 7.39 36.11
N GLU A 551 29.56 8.19 35.58
CA GLU A 551 29.30 9.56 35.13
C GLU A 551 29.96 9.88 33.79
N PHE A 552 29.23 10.59 32.91
CA PHE A 552 29.78 11.21 31.71
C PHE A 552 29.20 12.62 31.51
N THR A 553 29.88 13.39 30.67
CA THR A 553 29.38 14.69 30.19
C THR A 553 29.33 14.74 28.68
N LEU A 554 28.42 15.52 28.14
CA LEU A 554 28.25 15.76 26.70
C LEU A 554 28.05 17.25 26.47
N ASP A 555 28.92 17.84 25.65
CA ASP A 555 28.70 19.18 25.10
C ASP A 555 27.88 19.03 23.80
N PHE A 556 26.82 19.82 23.65
CA PHE A 556 26.01 19.85 22.42
C PHE A 556 25.53 21.29 22.14
N THR A 557 25.06 21.55 20.92
CA THR A 557 24.43 22.82 20.56
C THR A 557 23.08 22.52 19.94
N GLY A 558 22.04 23.21 20.40
CA GLY A 558 20.69 23.02 19.89
C GLY A 558 19.62 23.37 20.91
N THR A 559 18.41 22.97 20.59
CA THR A 559 17.14 23.26 21.26
C THR A 559 16.54 22.03 21.93
N ALA A 560 17.05 20.84 21.64
CA ALA A 560 16.64 19.61 22.32
C ALA A 560 17.81 18.66 22.52
N ILE A 561 17.72 17.83 23.56
CA ILE A 561 18.61 16.72 23.85
C ILE A 561 17.82 15.51 24.33
N GLY A 562 18.14 14.34 23.78
CA GLY A 562 17.58 13.06 24.16
C GLY A 562 18.60 11.93 24.07
N ILE A 563 18.15 10.72 24.40
CA ILE A 563 18.93 9.48 24.30
C ILE A 563 18.10 8.38 23.61
N CYS A 564 18.74 7.65 22.70
CA CYS A 564 18.29 6.36 22.21
C CYS A 564 19.05 5.28 22.97
N ILE A 565 18.34 4.40 23.67
CA ILE A 565 18.91 3.40 24.59
C ILE A 565 18.49 1.98 24.24
N ALA A 566 19.21 0.99 24.79
CA ALA A 566 18.69 -0.36 24.96
C ALA A 566 17.98 -0.48 26.32
N SER A 567 16.65 -0.47 26.30
CA SER A 567 15.80 -0.71 27.48
C SER A 567 15.58 -2.21 27.68
N GLY A 568 16.44 -2.85 28.49
CA GLY A 568 16.44 -4.30 28.73
C GLY A 568 16.17 -4.73 30.18
N PRO A 569 16.28 -6.04 30.48
CA PRO A 569 15.91 -6.60 31.77
C PRO A 569 16.65 -6.01 32.96
N ASP A 570 17.82 -5.45 32.71
CA ASP A 570 18.74 -4.90 33.69
C ASP A 570 18.88 -3.38 33.61
N ALA A 571 17.96 -2.70 32.89
CA ALA A 571 17.97 -1.26 32.69
C ALA A 571 17.88 -0.48 34.02
N GLY A 572 18.75 0.50 34.20
CA GLY A 572 18.85 1.32 35.41
C GLY A 572 18.01 2.61 35.39
N VAL A 573 18.28 3.47 36.36
CA VAL A 573 17.72 4.83 36.44
C VAL A 573 18.84 5.84 36.28
N LEU A 574 18.60 6.93 35.55
CA LEU A 574 19.55 8.03 35.37
C LEU A 574 19.18 9.25 36.21
N GLU A 575 20.20 9.94 36.68
CA GLU A 575 20.12 11.33 37.13
C GLU A 575 20.89 12.19 36.14
N TYR A 576 20.37 13.38 35.83
CA TYR A 576 21.05 14.25 34.90
C TYR A 576 20.84 15.73 35.20
N THR A 577 21.76 16.54 34.69
CA THR A 577 21.65 17.99 34.69
C THR A 577 21.93 18.55 33.30
N ILE A 578 21.27 19.65 32.95
CA ILE A 578 21.53 20.41 31.73
C ILE A 578 21.87 21.83 32.17
N ASP A 579 23.06 22.31 31.80
CA ASP A 579 23.60 23.60 32.26
C ASP A 579 23.56 23.76 33.81
N GLY A 580 23.78 22.66 34.53
CA GLY A 580 23.74 22.61 36.00
C GLY A 580 22.34 22.57 36.62
N LYS A 581 21.25 22.74 35.83
CA LYS A 581 19.88 22.55 36.32
C LYS A 581 19.58 21.06 36.46
N LYS A 582 19.09 20.65 37.63
CA LYS A 582 18.71 19.26 37.93
C LYS A 582 17.31 18.92 37.43
N TYR A 583 17.17 17.73 36.88
CA TYR A 583 15.91 17.18 36.36
C TYR A 583 15.46 15.97 37.20
N PRO A 584 14.17 15.56 37.09
CA PRO A 584 13.69 14.32 37.67
C PRO A 584 14.50 13.10 37.19
N LYS A 585 14.58 12.08 38.04
CA LYS A 585 15.22 10.82 37.68
C LYS A 585 14.49 10.18 36.49
N LEU A 586 15.25 9.58 35.59
CA LEU A 586 14.74 8.96 34.37
C LEU A 586 14.88 7.44 34.47
N ASP A 587 13.75 6.75 34.62
CA ASP A 587 13.72 5.29 34.57
C ASP A 587 13.88 4.82 33.12
N LEU A 588 14.86 3.95 32.88
CA LEU A 588 15.13 3.39 31.56
C LEU A 588 14.38 2.08 31.32
N TYR A 589 13.70 1.53 32.32
CA TYR A 589 12.95 0.28 32.24
C TYR A 589 11.56 0.52 31.65
N THR A 590 11.16 -0.31 30.67
CA THR A 590 9.84 -0.26 30.02
C THR A 590 9.03 -1.50 30.35
N GLN A 591 7.75 -1.51 29.98
CA GLN A 591 6.90 -2.69 30.15
C GLN A 591 7.35 -3.92 29.34
N TRP A 592 8.19 -3.75 28.32
CA TRP A 592 8.74 -4.84 27.50
C TRP A 592 10.14 -5.30 27.94
N SER A 593 10.76 -4.60 28.89
CA SER A 593 12.16 -4.82 29.27
C SER A 593 12.42 -6.21 29.83
N SER A 594 11.44 -6.93 30.38
CA SER A 594 11.65 -8.28 30.92
C SER A 594 11.95 -9.33 29.85
N PHE A 595 11.67 -9.06 28.57
CA PHE A 595 11.87 -10.01 27.48
C PHE A 595 12.49 -9.39 26.21
N LEU A 596 12.90 -8.11 26.26
CA LEU A 596 13.48 -7.42 25.12
C LEU A 596 14.44 -6.31 25.57
N HIS A 597 15.61 -6.20 24.95
CA HIS A 597 16.42 -4.96 24.94
C HIS A 597 15.86 -4.03 23.87
N LEU A 598 14.79 -3.32 24.21
CA LEU A 598 14.05 -2.48 23.25
C LEU A 598 14.83 -1.19 22.97
N PRO A 599 15.14 -0.84 21.70
CA PRO A 599 15.54 0.50 21.34
C PRO A 599 14.45 1.49 21.75
N TRP A 600 14.76 2.34 22.72
CA TRP A 600 13.80 3.25 23.33
C TRP A 600 14.34 4.67 23.31
N TYR A 601 13.47 5.63 23.06
CA TYR A 601 13.83 7.03 22.87
C TYR A 601 13.26 7.84 24.01
N LEU A 602 14.13 8.61 24.66
CA LEU A 602 13.77 9.44 25.80
C LEU A 602 14.30 10.86 25.54
N MET A 603 13.40 11.83 25.51
CA MET A 603 13.78 13.24 25.49
C MET A 603 14.13 13.67 26.91
N LEU A 604 15.29 14.31 27.08
CA LEU A 604 15.74 14.84 28.37
C LEU A 604 15.25 16.28 28.56
N ASP A 605 15.34 17.10 27.50
CA ASP A 605 14.69 18.40 27.39
C ASP A 605 14.48 18.71 25.91
N ASP A 606 13.34 19.30 25.58
CA ASP A 606 12.92 19.61 24.22
C ASP A 606 12.46 21.07 24.06
N GLN A 607 12.88 21.95 24.98
CA GLN A 607 12.58 23.39 24.97
C GLN A 607 13.79 24.25 25.37
N LEU A 608 14.99 23.83 24.98
CA LEU A 608 16.22 24.55 25.26
C LEU A 608 16.38 25.75 24.33
N LYS A 609 17.17 26.74 24.77
CA LYS A 609 17.58 27.88 23.92
C LYS A 609 18.58 27.38 22.89
N ASP A 610 18.53 27.88 21.67
CA ASP A 610 19.50 27.52 20.63
C ASP A 610 20.90 28.09 20.95
N LYS A 611 21.69 27.36 21.73
CA LYS A 611 23.04 27.71 22.16
C LYS A 611 23.84 26.44 22.51
N LYS A 612 25.10 26.62 22.89
CA LYS A 612 25.90 25.54 23.48
C LYS A 612 25.38 25.20 24.88
N HIS A 613 25.24 23.91 25.14
CA HIS A 613 24.78 23.30 26.39
C HIS A 613 25.76 22.25 26.89
N LYS A 614 25.66 21.95 28.19
CA LYS A 614 26.36 20.83 28.81
C LYS A 614 25.39 19.91 29.52
N LEU A 615 25.32 18.66 29.07
CA LEU A 615 24.64 17.56 29.73
C LEU A 615 25.62 16.83 30.65
N THR A 616 25.23 16.58 31.89
CA THR A 616 25.92 15.67 32.82
C THR A 616 24.96 14.55 33.20
N VAL A 617 25.38 13.29 33.06
CA VAL A 617 24.56 12.11 33.35
C VAL A 617 25.27 11.22 34.35
N ARG A 618 24.52 10.72 35.33
CA ARG A 618 24.98 9.78 36.35
C ARG A 618 24.02 8.58 36.46
N VAL A 619 24.55 7.37 36.58
CA VAL A 619 23.76 6.17 36.93
C VAL A 619 23.34 6.26 38.40
N SER A 620 22.03 6.26 38.66
CA SER A 620 21.43 6.36 39.99
C SER A 620 21.71 5.11 40.83
N THR A 621 21.64 5.25 42.15
CA THR A 621 21.53 4.12 43.10
C THR A 621 20.16 3.46 43.05
N ASP A 622 19.15 4.22 42.63
CA ASP A 622 17.77 3.75 42.51
C ASP A 622 17.62 2.88 41.27
N LYS A 623 16.72 1.90 41.33
CA LYS A 623 16.35 1.07 40.18
C LYS A 623 14.85 0.80 40.16
N ASN A 624 14.33 0.51 38.98
CA ASN A 624 12.99 -0.04 38.86
C ASN A 624 12.90 -1.36 39.67
N PRO A 625 11.85 -1.59 40.47
CA PRO A 625 11.70 -2.83 41.24
C PRO A 625 11.74 -4.11 40.39
N LYS A 626 11.37 -4.03 39.11
CA LYS A 626 11.40 -5.16 38.17
C LYS A 626 12.74 -5.31 37.44
N SER A 627 13.66 -4.36 37.58
CA SER A 627 14.95 -4.42 36.93
C SER A 627 15.94 -5.31 37.69
N LEU A 628 16.67 -6.11 36.92
CA LEU A 628 17.71 -7.01 37.44
C LEU A 628 18.96 -6.24 37.90
N ALA A 629 19.27 -5.08 37.31
CA ALA A 629 20.45 -4.29 37.66
C ALA A 629 20.27 -2.78 37.38
N ASN A 630 21.38 -2.07 37.10
CA ASN A 630 21.44 -0.62 36.89
C ASN A 630 22.12 -0.26 35.56
N ALA A 631 22.02 -1.13 34.55
CA ALA A 631 22.71 -0.93 33.30
C ALA A 631 22.12 0.23 32.49
N CYS A 632 23.00 1.00 31.86
CA CYS A 632 22.63 1.98 30.85
C CYS A 632 23.46 1.74 29.59
N ARG A 633 22.76 1.70 28.46
CA ARG A 633 23.32 1.44 27.13
C ARG A 633 22.72 2.47 26.18
N ILE A 634 23.49 3.47 25.80
CA ILE A 634 23.07 4.55 24.90
C ILE A 634 23.65 4.25 23.52
N PHE A 635 22.80 4.20 22.50
CA PHE A 635 23.20 4.04 21.09
C PHE A 635 23.50 5.38 20.43
N TYR A 636 22.63 6.36 20.68
CA TYR A 636 22.72 7.70 20.11
C TYR A 636 22.25 8.74 21.12
N PHE A 637 22.85 9.92 21.07
CA PHE A 637 22.23 11.12 21.58
C PHE A 637 21.30 11.69 20.49
N LEU A 638 20.23 12.35 20.89
CA LEU A 638 19.24 12.96 20.00
C LEU A 638 19.40 14.48 20.11
N VAL A 639 19.83 15.17 19.06
CA VAL A 639 20.08 16.64 19.10
C VAL A 639 19.28 17.32 17.99
N ASN A 640 18.73 18.51 18.27
CA ASN A 640 17.94 19.34 17.33
C ASN A 640 18.33 20.81 17.36
#